data_AF-A0A2U3DUK5-F1
#
_entry.id   AF-A0A2U3DUK5-F1
#
_cell.length_a   1.000
_cell.length_b   1.000
_cell.length_c   1.000
_cell.angle_alpha   90.00
_cell.angle_beta   90.00
_cell.angle_gamma   90.00
#
_symmetry.space_group_name_H-M   'P 1'
#
loop_
_entity.id
_entity.type
_entity.pdbx_description
1 polymer ?
#
loop_
_entity_poly.entity_id
_entity_poly.type
_entity_poly.pdbx_seq_one_letter_code
_entity_poly.pdbx_strand_id
1 'polypeptide(L)'
;MEVVYFPPKTETAAEEPPNAAPTAPESTNPPALKVIIVGGGIGGQTAAIALRQQGHHVKVYEQSRFANETGAAIHLVPNGLSVLHHLGVPAEEHGANEITSTRLRKHSGEIMNVFDHSSRRNRFQKDWLLTHRAHLHDHLKAVATSAEGLGKPADLLCSSKVQRVDPEKGVVYLANGEEDQADVIVGADGVHSVCRNAICDDVPVPHPSKDFTFRFLLSREEVESDPDTAPHVNPEVSLDIWYGLDRKVVIYPCARNKILNFVCIHPAELTKDKLDLDGDALKVAMLSIYEGFQPAVIKMLDKVSPEALKLWPLLDMATLPRYNVGRLALIGDAAHPFLPHLAQGGAMAIEDGGSLGIMLSKGITPDEVPERLELYNKARYDRATLCQELTRLTGGDGIKSTEFDTSKLNLNNTLEYFLPHDEIHASTEVLRRHLWKKDESARWKQPIVFGPMPGPRNIPSECSQGGAPSTVTTATVRFRTSATLLKNLFPNKAYSFSHDGSVGEVSFVVQQLRNLDWLGGGGYNVFSLYLHDIRYTKEDGTKIHGFYCPVTFEDCADPMIAGREDLGWPKLFSDIDIQQPSEGSMEVSLSWHGAKWASFWLRGLQKKNPEAGDSPPGPATPQEDGIFIHKYVPGASGKFDQPDAEYDMFIPKPFGKNMSERHQSNDKLVTSVAEEAGVEFFPLGWSKLPTLNHIVSRIAELPNFGNTVGSLKPEAGMRDFSGGYRVE
;
A
#
# COMPACT_ATOMS: atom_id res chain seq x y z
N MET A 1 -18.10 2.16 -18.05
CA MET A 1 -18.17 3.22 -17.03
C MET A 1 -16.74 3.63 -16.76
N GLU A 2 -16.34 4.78 -17.27
CA GLU A 2 -15.01 5.35 -16.99
C GLU A 2 -14.92 5.63 -15.50
N VAL A 3 -14.01 4.93 -14.82
CA VAL A 3 -13.59 5.32 -13.47
C VAL A 3 -12.78 6.61 -13.66
N VAL A 4 -13.44 7.74 -13.45
CA VAL A 4 -12.79 9.04 -13.34
C VAL A 4 -11.95 8.98 -12.07
N TYR A 5 -10.63 8.81 -12.24
CA TYR A 5 -9.69 9.19 -11.19
C TYR A 5 -9.92 10.67 -10.92
N PHE A 6 -10.29 11.02 -9.69
CA PHE A 6 -10.10 12.37 -9.20
C PHE A 6 -8.64 12.44 -8.73
N PRO A 7 -7.68 12.92 -9.55
CA PRO A 7 -6.41 13.35 -8.97
C PRO A 7 -6.75 14.40 -7.90
N PRO A 8 -5.97 14.49 -6.80
CA PRO A 8 -6.13 15.58 -5.86
C PRO A 8 -6.11 16.89 -6.66
N LYS A 9 -7.18 17.69 -6.52
CA LYS A 9 -7.23 19.03 -7.10
C LYS A 9 -6.03 19.79 -6.57
N THR A 10 -5.01 19.98 -7.40
CA THR A 10 -4.10 21.11 -7.22
C THR A 10 -4.92 22.35 -7.55
N GLU A 11 -5.44 23.01 -6.52
CA GLU A 11 -6.01 24.35 -6.68
C GLU A 11 -4.96 25.25 -7.30
N THR A 12 -5.18 25.61 -8.56
CA THR A 12 -4.48 26.72 -9.21
C THR A 12 -5.00 28.01 -8.59
N ALA A 13 -4.42 28.43 -7.48
CA ALA A 13 -4.47 29.82 -7.05
C ALA A 13 -3.38 30.57 -7.81
N ALA A 14 -3.79 31.30 -8.86
CA ALA A 14 -2.97 32.31 -9.48
C ALA A 14 -2.98 33.55 -8.57
N GLU A 15 -1.90 33.75 -7.81
CA GLU A 15 -1.48 35.04 -7.28
C GLU A 15 0.06 35.07 -7.26
N GLU A 16 0.64 36.12 -7.85
CA GLU A 16 2.09 36.35 -7.91
C GLU A 16 2.71 36.43 -6.49
N PRO A 17 3.92 35.88 -6.25
CA PRO A 17 4.55 35.99 -4.94
C PRO A 17 5.29 37.34 -4.78
N PRO A 18 5.11 38.06 -3.65
CA PRO A 18 6.05 39.10 -3.27
C PRO A 18 7.29 38.45 -2.62
N ASN A 19 8.43 38.64 -3.29
CA ASN A 19 9.78 38.76 -2.77
C ASN A 19 10.29 37.80 -1.64
N ALA A 20 11.24 36.96 -2.07
CA ALA A 20 12.45 36.50 -1.37
C ALA A 20 12.32 35.85 0.04
N ALA A 21 12.37 34.51 0.03
CA ALA A 21 12.76 33.67 1.17
C ALA A 21 14.08 32.94 0.85
N PRO A 22 14.87 32.55 1.87
CA PRO A 22 16.31 32.30 1.76
C PRO A 22 16.64 31.02 0.99
N THR A 23 17.77 31.07 0.27
CA THR A 23 18.36 29.99 -0.52
C THR A 23 18.42 28.68 0.28
N ALA A 24 17.61 27.70 -0.13
CA ALA A 24 17.78 26.30 0.24
C ALA A 24 19.16 25.78 -0.24
N PRO A 25 19.80 24.86 0.49
CA PRO A 25 21.07 24.28 0.07
C PRO A 25 20.91 23.52 -1.25
N GLU A 26 21.99 23.51 -2.04
CA GLU A 26 22.08 23.00 -3.39
C GLU A 26 21.43 21.62 -3.61
N SER A 27 20.82 21.46 -4.78
CA SER A 27 20.19 20.23 -5.27
C SER A 27 21.15 19.04 -5.27
N THR A 28 21.06 18.16 -4.27
CA THR A 28 21.57 16.80 -4.39
C THR A 28 20.60 16.01 -5.26
N ASN A 29 20.96 15.75 -6.52
CA ASN A 29 20.23 14.76 -7.32
C ASN A 29 20.14 13.46 -6.51
N PRO A 30 18.96 12.82 -6.39
CA PRO A 30 18.83 11.54 -5.69
C PRO A 30 19.83 10.53 -6.24
N PRO A 31 20.43 9.67 -5.39
CA PRO A 31 21.41 8.69 -5.83
C PRO A 31 20.80 7.79 -6.93
N ALA A 32 21.57 7.60 -8.00
CA ALA A 32 21.21 6.72 -9.12
C ALA A 32 22.08 5.46 -9.07
N LEU A 33 21.44 4.29 -9.03
CA LEU A 33 22.13 3.01 -9.12
C LEU A 33 22.66 2.77 -10.54
N LYS A 34 23.80 2.09 -10.63
CA LYS A 34 24.27 1.42 -11.85
C LYS A 34 23.61 0.04 -11.91
N VAL A 35 22.86 -0.20 -12.97
CA VAL A 35 22.14 -1.46 -13.20
C VAL A 35 22.67 -2.10 -14.48
N ILE A 36 23.07 -3.36 -14.38
CA ILE A 36 23.37 -4.21 -15.53
C ILE A 36 22.25 -5.23 -15.72
N ILE A 37 21.70 -5.31 -16.92
CA ILE A 37 20.73 -6.31 -17.33
C ILE A 37 21.41 -7.25 -18.32
N VAL A 38 21.42 -8.55 -18.02
CA VAL A 38 22.00 -9.59 -18.87
C VAL A 38 20.88 -10.24 -19.66
N GLY A 39 20.75 -9.90 -20.95
CA GLY A 39 19.71 -10.37 -21.85
C GLY A 39 18.75 -9.26 -22.28
N GLY A 40 18.66 -9.04 -23.59
CA GLY A 40 17.84 -7.98 -24.20
C GLY A 40 16.46 -8.43 -24.65
N GLY A 41 15.90 -9.50 -24.08
CA GLY A 41 14.57 -10.03 -24.39
C GLY A 41 13.41 -9.21 -23.78
N ILE A 42 12.17 -9.69 -23.90
CA ILE A 42 10.97 -8.98 -23.41
C ILE A 42 11.11 -8.54 -21.94
N GLY A 43 11.40 -9.48 -21.03
CA GLY A 43 11.58 -9.16 -19.61
C GLY A 43 12.73 -8.18 -19.35
N GLY A 44 13.87 -8.37 -20.03
CA GLY A 44 15.04 -7.50 -19.90
C GLY A 44 14.77 -6.06 -20.36
N GLN A 45 14.09 -5.88 -21.50
CA GLN A 45 13.69 -4.55 -21.98
C GLN A 45 12.63 -3.92 -21.06
N THR A 46 11.66 -4.71 -20.57
CA THR A 46 10.68 -4.20 -19.60
C THR A 46 11.36 -3.73 -18.30
N ALA A 47 12.30 -4.51 -17.76
CA ALA A 47 13.09 -4.11 -16.61
C ALA A 47 13.94 -2.85 -16.90
N ALA A 48 14.52 -2.75 -18.10
CA ALA A 48 15.28 -1.56 -18.51
C ALA A 48 14.41 -0.29 -18.48
N ILE A 49 13.19 -0.37 -19.02
CA ILE A 49 12.20 0.72 -18.99
C ILE A 49 11.85 1.06 -17.54
N ALA A 50 11.46 0.07 -16.74
CA ALA A 50 11.03 0.30 -15.36
C ALA A 50 12.13 0.96 -14.50
N LEU A 51 13.37 0.46 -14.60
CA LEU A 51 14.49 0.93 -13.80
C LEU A 51 15.01 2.30 -14.26
N ARG A 52 15.02 2.58 -15.57
CA ARG A 52 15.39 3.94 -16.04
C ARG A 52 14.38 4.99 -15.60
N GLN A 53 13.08 4.65 -15.55
CA GLN A 53 12.03 5.57 -15.09
C GLN A 53 12.20 5.94 -13.60
N GLN A 54 12.84 5.09 -12.80
CA GLN A 54 13.25 5.39 -11.41
C GLN A 54 14.52 6.27 -11.33
N GLY A 55 15.10 6.64 -12.46
CA GLY A 55 16.28 7.52 -12.55
C GLY A 55 17.62 6.78 -12.53
N HIS A 56 17.63 5.45 -12.62
CA HIS A 56 18.86 4.65 -12.61
C HIS A 56 19.61 4.68 -13.95
N HIS A 57 20.89 4.27 -13.93
CA HIS A 57 21.73 4.13 -15.12
C HIS A 57 21.75 2.66 -15.54
N VAL A 58 21.11 2.37 -16.67
CA VAL A 58 20.86 1.00 -17.11
C VAL A 58 21.72 0.67 -18.33
N LYS A 59 22.48 -0.43 -18.23
CA LYS A 59 23.16 -1.09 -19.35
C LYS A 59 22.51 -2.44 -19.62
N VAL A 60 22.24 -2.75 -20.88
CA VAL A 60 21.67 -4.04 -21.30
C VAL A 60 22.71 -4.76 -22.16
N TYR A 61 23.23 -5.89 -21.69
CA TYR A 61 24.14 -6.75 -22.44
C TYR A 61 23.36 -7.84 -23.17
N GLU A 62 23.47 -7.86 -24.49
CA GLU A 62 22.81 -8.85 -25.35
C GLU A 62 23.85 -9.56 -26.23
N GLN A 63 23.80 -10.90 -26.26
CA GLN A 63 24.74 -11.70 -27.04
C GLN A 63 24.50 -11.65 -28.55
N SER A 64 23.25 -11.48 -29.00
CA SER A 64 22.89 -11.46 -30.41
C SER A 64 23.10 -10.08 -31.06
N ARG A 65 22.95 -10.02 -32.38
CA ARG A 65 22.87 -8.77 -33.16
C ARG A 65 21.43 -8.36 -33.49
N PHE A 66 20.44 -9.10 -32.98
CA PHE A 66 19.04 -9.00 -33.39
C PHE A 66 18.79 -9.15 -34.92
N ALA A 67 19.75 -9.72 -35.66
CA ALA A 67 19.69 -9.76 -37.12
C ALA A 67 18.64 -10.74 -37.70
N ASN A 68 18.17 -11.71 -36.90
CA ASN A 68 17.29 -12.81 -37.33
C ASN A 68 16.14 -13.06 -36.33
N GLU A 69 15.51 -12.03 -35.78
CA GLU A 69 14.31 -12.25 -34.96
C GLU A 69 13.08 -12.61 -35.83
N THR A 70 13.11 -13.78 -36.48
CA THR A 70 11.92 -14.43 -37.02
C THR A 70 11.09 -14.98 -35.85
N GLY A 71 10.36 -14.08 -35.19
CA GLY A 71 9.66 -14.38 -33.96
C GLY A 71 8.28 -15.00 -34.19
N ALA A 72 7.99 -16.10 -33.49
CA ALA A 72 6.62 -16.62 -33.37
C ALA A 72 5.68 -15.59 -32.71
N ALA A 73 4.38 -15.84 -32.70
CA ALA A 73 3.45 -14.99 -31.95
C ALA A 73 3.51 -15.26 -30.43
N ILE A 74 3.05 -14.29 -29.65
CA ILE A 74 2.94 -14.35 -28.19
C ILE A 74 1.62 -13.72 -27.72
N HIS A 75 1.13 -14.20 -26.58
CA HIS A 75 0.00 -13.61 -25.90
C HIS A 75 0.47 -12.50 -24.97
N LEU A 76 -0.20 -11.36 -25.04
CA LEU A 76 -0.08 -10.29 -24.06
C LEU A 76 -1.41 -10.25 -23.28
N VAL A 77 -1.43 -10.99 -22.18
CA VAL A 77 -2.59 -11.15 -21.30
C VAL A 77 -2.79 -9.92 -20.39
N PRO A 78 -4.01 -9.69 -19.88
CA PRO A 78 -4.39 -8.52 -19.08
C PRO A 78 -3.38 -8.09 -18.01
N ASN A 79 -2.86 -9.03 -17.21
CA ASN A 79 -1.92 -8.75 -16.13
C ASN A 79 -0.58 -8.20 -16.63
N GLY A 80 -0.03 -8.77 -17.72
CA GLY A 80 1.18 -8.24 -18.36
C GLY A 80 0.94 -6.91 -19.07
N LEU A 81 -0.21 -6.77 -19.75
CA LEU A 81 -0.57 -5.51 -20.41
C LEU A 81 -0.76 -4.36 -19.41
N SER A 82 -1.30 -4.64 -18.22
CA SER A 82 -1.45 -3.63 -17.17
C SER A 82 -0.10 -3.02 -16.77
N VAL A 83 0.92 -3.87 -16.58
CA VAL A 83 2.28 -3.42 -16.26
C VAL A 83 2.86 -2.55 -17.38
N LEU A 84 2.70 -2.95 -18.65
CA LEU A 84 3.17 -2.13 -19.77
C LEU A 84 2.49 -0.76 -19.82
N HIS A 85 1.20 -0.67 -19.53
CA HIS A 85 0.52 0.62 -19.42
C HIS A 85 1.04 1.50 -18.28
N HIS A 86 1.31 0.93 -17.10
CA HIS A 86 1.94 1.67 -16.01
C HIS A 86 3.31 2.24 -16.40
N LEU A 87 4.03 1.53 -17.27
CA LEU A 87 5.30 1.97 -17.83
C LEU A 87 5.15 2.92 -19.03
N GLY A 88 3.93 3.27 -19.44
CA GLY A 88 3.67 4.14 -20.59
C GLY A 88 3.95 3.48 -21.95
N VAL A 89 3.79 2.15 -22.04
CA VAL A 89 4.02 1.34 -23.25
C VAL A 89 2.68 0.83 -23.78
N PRO A 90 2.03 1.52 -24.74
CA PRO A 90 0.74 1.11 -25.31
C PRO A 90 0.95 0.02 -26.37
N ALA A 91 1.26 -1.20 -25.92
CA ALA A 91 1.60 -2.32 -26.81
C ALA A 91 0.49 -2.70 -27.82
N GLU A 92 -0.76 -2.35 -27.53
CA GLU A 92 -1.91 -2.51 -28.41
C GLU A 92 -1.80 -1.73 -29.72
N GLU A 93 -1.13 -0.57 -29.71
CA GLU A 93 -0.98 0.28 -30.89
C GLU A 93 0.02 -0.28 -31.91
N HIS A 94 0.83 -1.27 -31.48
CA HIS A 94 1.93 -1.84 -32.25
C HIS A 94 1.59 -3.18 -32.92
N GLY A 95 0.36 -3.29 -33.43
CA GLY A 95 -0.07 -4.39 -34.30
C GLY A 95 -0.53 -5.65 -33.57
N ALA A 96 -0.88 -5.52 -32.29
CA ALA A 96 -1.57 -6.55 -31.54
C ALA A 96 -3.04 -6.68 -31.97
N ASN A 97 -3.67 -7.82 -31.66
CA ASN A 97 -5.09 -8.05 -31.91
C ASN A 97 -5.80 -8.39 -30.60
N GLU A 98 -6.89 -7.68 -30.28
CA GLU A 98 -7.78 -8.04 -29.18
C GLU A 98 -8.51 -9.35 -29.49
N ILE A 99 -8.39 -10.34 -28.60
CA ILE A 99 -9.06 -11.62 -28.77
C ILE A 99 -10.57 -11.49 -28.52
N THR A 100 -11.40 -11.96 -29.46
CA THR A 100 -12.86 -11.99 -29.28
C THR A 100 -13.34 -13.32 -28.72
N SER A 101 -12.65 -14.43 -29.04
CA SER A 101 -13.08 -15.76 -28.63
C SER A 101 -11.94 -16.79 -28.54
N THR A 102 -12.18 -17.87 -27.81
CA THR A 102 -11.38 -19.10 -27.85
C THR A 102 -12.26 -20.27 -28.26
N ARG A 103 -11.89 -21.00 -29.31
CA ARG A 103 -12.63 -22.16 -29.82
C ARG A 103 -11.83 -23.44 -29.59
N LEU A 104 -12.46 -24.41 -28.92
CA LEU A 104 -11.90 -25.74 -28.74
C LEU A 104 -12.57 -26.68 -29.74
N ARG A 105 -11.76 -27.42 -30.49
CA ARG A 105 -12.21 -28.34 -31.54
C ARG A 105 -11.60 -29.72 -31.33
N LYS A 106 -12.33 -30.76 -31.72
CA LYS A 106 -11.73 -32.08 -31.93
C LYS A 106 -10.87 -32.07 -33.19
N HIS A 107 -9.93 -32.99 -33.32
CA HIS A 107 -9.09 -33.16 -34.52
C HIS A 107 -9.93 -33.36 -35.79
N SER A 108 -11.16 -33.88 -35.68
CA SER A 108 -12.13 -34.02 -36.79
C SER A 108 -12.78 -32.71 -37.24
N GLY A 109 -12.67 -31.64 -36.46
CA GLY A 109 -13.24 -30.31 -36.72
C GLY A 109 -14.53 -29.95 -36.00
N GLU A 110 -15.13 -30.90 -35.29
CA GLU A 110 -16.28 -30.65 -34.41
C GLU A 110 -15.91 -29.64 -33.31
N ILE A 111 -16.73 -28.60 -33.15
CA ILE A 111 -16.56 -27.61 -32.07
C ILE A 111 -17.01 -28.25 -30.75
N MET A 112 -16.08 -28.33 -29.80
CA MET A 112 -16.34 -28.81 -28.45
C MET A 112 -16.86 -27.68 -27.57
N ASN A 113 -16.25 -26.49 -27.66
CA ASN A 113 -16.61 -25.35 -26.85
C ASN A 113 -16.18 -24.03 -27.51
N VAL A 114 -16.89 -22.95 -27.19
CA VAL A 114 -16.55 -21.58 -27.59
C VAL A 114 -16.64 -20.68 -26.36
N PHE A 115 -15.53 -20.07 -25.99
CA PHE A 115 -15.47 -19.06 -24.95
C PHE A 115 -15.50 -17.68 -25.61
N ASP A 116 -16.54 -16.92 -25.34
CA ASP A 116 -16.61 -15.52 -25.73
C ASP A 116 -15.82 -14.66 -24.73
N HIS A 117 -14.89 -13.86 -25.25
CA HIS A 117 -14.12 -12.89 -24.48
C HIS A 117 -14.65 -11.46 -24.65
N SER A 118 -15.47 -11.20 -25.67
CA SER A 118 -16.02 -9.87 -25.95
C SER A 118 -16.98 -9.39 -24.85
N SER A 119 -17.72 -10.32 -24.23
CA SER A 119 -18.59 -10.07 -23.07
C SER A 119 -17.84 -9.87 -21.74
N ARG A 120 -16.52 -10.11 -21.72
CA ARG A 120 -15.67 -10.03 -20.51
C ARG A 120 -14.82 -8.76 -20.43
N ARG A 121 -14.95 -7.82 -21.36
CA ARG A 121 -14.17 -6.56 -21.43
C ARG A 121 -14.17 -5.67 -20.17
N ASN A 122 -15.14 -5.85 -19.26
CA ASN A 122 -15.18 -5.11 -17.98
C ASN A 122 -14.71 -5.93 -16.77
N ARG A 123 -14.24 -7.17 -16.98
CA ARG A 123 -13.81 -8.06 -15.88
C ARG A 123 -12.36 -7.79 -15.46
N PHE A 124 -11.51 -7.40 -16.39
CA PHE A 124 -10.08 -7.16 -16.17
C PHE A 124 -9.73 -5.71 -16.48
N GLN A 125 -8.62 -5.21 -15.90
CA GLN A 125 -8.18 -3.82 -16.15
C GLN A 125 -7.78 -3.57 -17.60
N LYS A 126 -7.37 -4.62 -18.31
CA LYS A 126 -6.85 -4.58 -19.67
C LYS A 126 -7.34 -5.78 -20.48
N ASP A 127 -7.32 -5.63 -21.80
CA ASP A 127 -7.74 -6.66 -22.74
C ASP A 127 -6.69 -7.76 -22.92
N TRP A 128 -7.11 -8.90 -23.47
CA TRP A 128 -6.21 -9.96 -23.88
C TRP A 128 -5.85 -9.78 -25.34
N LEU A 129 -4.56 -9.53 -25.60
CA LEU A 129 -4.03 -9.31 -26.93
C LEU A 129 -3.19 -10.48 -27.44
N LEU A 130 -3.19 -10.63 -28.76
CA LEU A 130 -2.34 -11.54 -29.53
C LEU A 130 -1.39 -10.71 -30.40
N THR A 131 -0.08 -10.83 -30.19
CA THR A 131 0.90 -9.99 -30.86
C THR A 131 2.03 -10.79 -31.50
N HIS A 132 2.69 -10.18 -32.48
CA HIS A 132 3.91 -10.73 -33.07
C HIS A 132 5.07 -10.45 -32.12
N ARG A 133 5.80 -11.49 -31.67
CA ARG A 133 6.81 -11.32 -30.63
C ARG A 133 7.88 -10.30 -31.01
N ALA A 134 8.34 -10.31 -32.27
CA ALA A 134 9.35 -9.36 -32.74
C ALA A 134 8.83 -7.90 -32.70
N HIS A 135 7.55 -7.65 -33.02
CA HIS A 135 7.00 -6.28 -32.96
C HIS A 135 6.94 -5.77 -31.52
N LEU A 136 6.50 -6.62 -30.59
CA LEU A 136 6.50 -6.27 -29.16
C LEU A 136 7.92 -6.01 -28.66
N HIS A 137 8.87 -6.88 -29.03
CA HIS A 137 10.27 -6.73 -28.66
C HIS A 137 10.89 -5.45 -29.20
N ASP A 138 10.73 -5.18 -30.51
CA ASP A 138 11.24 -3.98 -31.15
C ASP A 138 10.67 -2.70 -30.53
N HIS A 139 9.39 -2.72 -30.19
CA HIS A 139 8.75 -1.60 -29.51
C HIS A 139 9.33 -1.38 -28.10
N LEU A 140 9.43 -2.43 -27.29
CA LEU A 140 10.03 -2.35 -25.95
C LEU A 140 11.47 -1.85 -26.02
N LYS A 141 12.27 -2.40 -26.94
CA LYS A 141 13.64 -1.96 -27.21
C LYS A 141 13.68 -0.47 -27.56
N ALA A 142 12.84 -0.03 -28.49
CA ALA A 142 12.77 1.38 -28.90
C ALA A 142 12.46 2.31 -27.70
N VAL A 143 11.49 1.93 -26.85
CA VAL A 143 11.16 2.71 -25.64
C VAL A 143 12.32 2.70 -24.63
N ALA A 144 12.94 1.54 -24.39
CA ALA A 144 14.07 1.42 -23.46
C ALA A 144 15.25 2.32 -23.85
N THR A 145 15.56 2.41 -25.16
CA THR A 145 16.70 3.16 -25.69
C THR A 145 16.35 4.58 -26.15
N SER A 146 15.09 5.00 -26.06
CA SER A 146 14.68 6.33 -26.53
C SER A 146 15.21 7.44 -25.64
N ALA A 147 15.68 8.53 -26.26
CA ALA A 147 15.98 9.80 -25.60
C ALA A 147 14.74 10.44 -24.95
N GLU A 148 13.56 10.09 -25.45
CA GLU A 148 12.27 10.52 -24.91
C GLU A 148 11.83 9.60 -23.76
N GLY A 149 10.98 10.12 -22.87
CA GLY A 149 10.49 9.40 -21.68
C GLY A 149 11.24 9.77 -20.39
N LEU A 150 10.88 9.11 -19.29
CA LEU A 150 11.46 9.39 -17.97
C LEU A 150 12.82 8.69 -17.80
N GLY A 151 13.80 9.42 -17.26
CA GLY A 151 15.15 8.92 -16.99
C GLY A 151 16.06 8.86 -18.21
N LYS A 152 17.33 8.49 -18.00
CA LYS A 152 18.31 8.38 -19.11
C LYS A 152 18.04 7.14 -19.97
N PRO A 153 18.29 7.19 -21.30
CA PRO A 153 18.19 6.01 -22.17
C PRO A 153 19.02 4.85 -21.65
N ALA A 154 18.52 3.62 -21.81
CA ALA A 154 19.31 2.44 -21.54
C ALA A 154 20.40 2.26 -22.61
N ASP A 155 21.62 1.94 -22.18
CA ASP A 155 22.73 1.62 -23.07
C ASP A 155 22.62 0.16 -23.51
N LEU A 156 22.19 -0.09 -24.75
CA LEU A 156 22.05 -1.44 -25.30
C LEU A 156 23.33 -1.89 -26.02
N LEU A 157 24.02 -2.86 -25.44
CA LEU A 157 25.27 -3.42 -25.93
C LEU A 157 25.04 -4.81 -26.55
N CYS A 158 24.86 -4.84 -27.87
CA CYS A 158 24.73 -6.08 -28.65
C CYS A 158 26.07 -6.79 -28.84
N SER A 159 26.05 -8.04 -29.31
CA SER A 159 27.26 -8.90 -29.47
C SER A 159 28.13 -9.01 -28.21
N SER A 160 27.52 -8.83 -27.03
CA SER A 160 28.23 -8.76 -25.76
C SER A 160 27.75 -9.89 -24.86
N LYS A 161 28.42 -11.04 -25.01
CA LYS A 161 28.07 -12.26 -24.27
C LYS A 161 28.64 -12.21 -22.85
N VAL A 162 27.78 -12.21 -21.84
CA VAL A 162 28.17 -12.48 -20.44
C VAL A 162 28.42 -13.98 -20.29
N GLN A 163 29.50 -14.36 -19.61
CA GLN A 163 29.84 -15.75 -19.30
C GLN A 163 29.61 -16.11 -17.84
N ARG A 164 29.78 -15.14 -16.93
CA ARG A 164 29.66 -15.36 -15.49
C ARG A 164 29.25 -14.07 -14.79
N VAL A 165 28.63 -14.19 -13.63
CA VAL A 165 28.33 -13.09 -12.71
C VAL A 165 28.86 -13.39 -11.31
N ASP A 166 29.16 -12.35 -10.54
CA ASP A 166 29.50 -12.40 -9.12
C ASP A 166 28.51 -11.49 -8.37
N PRO A 167 27.46 -12.07 -7.76
CA PRO A 167 26.38 -11.30 -7.12
C PRO A 167 26.83 -10.52 -5.88
N GLU A 168 27.84 -11.00 -5.15
CA GLU A 168 28.32 -10.34 -3.94
C GLU A 168 29.10 -9.06 -4.28
N LYS A 169 29.93 -9.13 -5.34
CA LYS A 169 30.71 -7.98 -5.81
C LYS A 169 29.95 -7.07 -6.78
N GLY A 170 28.83 -7.55 -7.33
CA GLY A 170 28.08 -6.87 -8.38
C GLY A 170 28.85 -6.79 -9.69
N VAL A 171 29.56 -7.86 -10.08
CA VAL A 171 30.40 -7.87 -11.30
C VAL A 171 29.85 -8.84 -12.34
N VAL A 172 29.84 -8.42 -13.61
CA VAL A 172 29.62 -9.30 -14.78
C VAL A 172 30.92 -9.50 -15.54
N TYR A 173 31.18 -10.73 -15.99
CA TYR A 173 32.37 -11.12 -16.74
C TYR A 173 31.96 -11.45 -18.18
N LEU A 174 32.50 -10.70 -19.13
CA LEU A 174 32.20 -10.81 -20.55
C LEU A 174 33.11 -11.82 -21.24
N ALA A 175 32.64 -12.37 -22.36
CA ALA A 175 33.35 -13.39 -23.13
C ALA A 175 34.65 -12.90 -23.78
N ASN A 176 34.81 -11.59 -23.93
CA ASN A 176 36.02 -10.95 -24.44
C ASN A 176 37.08 -10.71 -23.34
N GLY A 177 36.79 -11.10 -22.08
CA GLY A 177 37.68 -10.90 -20.93
C GLY A 177 37.49 -9.58 -20.21
N GLU A 178 36.57 -8.72 -20.65
CA GLU A 178 36.22 -7.49 -19.92
C GLU A 178 35.30 -7.79 -18.73
N GLU A 179 35.38 -6.92 -17.72
CA GLU A 179 34.53 -6.96 -16.53
C GLU A 179 33.80 -5.62 -16.40
N ASP A 180 32.54 -5.64 -15.97
CA ASP A 180 31.79 -4.43 -15.64
C ASP A 180 31.11 -4.58 -14.28
N GLN A 181 31.06 -3.49 -13.52
CA GLN A 181 30.58 -3.47 -12.14
C GLN A 181 29.31 -2.63 -12.02
N ALA A 182 28.35 -3.16 -11.26
CA ALA A 182 27.04 -2.57 -11.03
C ALA A 182 26.61 -2.70 -9.57
N ASP A 183 25.71 -1.80 -9.16
CA ASP A 183 25.06 -1.90 -7.86
C ASP A 183 23.98 -3.01 -7.86
N VAL A 184 23.41 -3.29 -9.05
CA VAL A 184 22.37 -4.29 -9.32
C VAL A 184 22.68 -5.05 -10.61
N ILE A 185 22.54 -6.38 -10.59
CA ILE A 185 22.54 -7.24 -11.78
C ILE A 185 21.15 -7.84 -11.94
N VAL A 186 20.58 -7.77 -13.15
CA VAL A 186 19.34 -8.44 -13.52
C VAL A 186 19.63 -9.53 -14.55
N GLY A 187 19.49 -10.80 -14.17
CA GLY A 187 19.60 -11.95 -15.07
C GLY A 187 18.30 -12.16 -15.84
N ALA A 188 18.30 -11.77 -17.11
CA ALA A 188 17.18 -11.89 -18.06
C ALA A 188 17.59 -12.69 -19.32
N ASP A 189 18.56 -13.60 -19.15
CA ASP A 189 19.28 -14.33 -20.20
C ASP A 189 18.61 -15.64 -20.61
N GLY A 190 17.34 -15.80 -20.25
CA GLY A 190 16.45 -16.84 -20.73
C GLY A 190 16.73 -18.23 -20.16
N VAL A 191 16.11 -19.24 -20.77
CA VAL A 191 16.15 -20.63 -20.26
C VAL A 191 17.58 -21.17 -20.10
N HIS A 192 18.53 -20.76 -20.94
CA HIS A 192 19.94 -21.16 -20.86
C HIS A 192 20.81 -20.20 -20.03
N SER A 193 20.21 -19.55 -19.02
CA SER A 193 20.84 -18.53 -18.18
C SER A 193 22.20 -18.96 -17.61
N VAL A 194 23.20 -18.10 -17.79
CA VAL A 194 24.47 -18.16 -17.07
C VAL A 194 24.37 -17.48 -15.71
N CYS A 195 23.46 -16.51 -15.56
CA CYS A 195 23.21 -15.81 -14.30
C CYS A 195 22.64 -16.76 -13.24
N ARG A 196 21.81 -17.72 -13.66
CA ARG A 196 21.20 -18.72 -12.78
C ARG A 196 22.22 -19.57 -12.02
N ASN A 197 23.41 -19.75 -12.59
CA ASN A 197 24.49 -20.50 -11.94
C ASN A 197 24.99 -19.87 -10.63
N ALA A 198 24.62 -18.62 -10.34
CA ALA A 198 25.02 -17.93 -9.13
C ALA A 198 23.99 -18.02 -7.99
N ILE A 199 22.80 -18.59 -8.21
CA ILE A 199 21.69 -18.57 -7.22
C ILE A 199 21.84 -19.62 -6.11
N CYS A 200 22.26 -20.83 -6.45
CA CYS A 200 22.41 -21.95 -5.53
C CYS A 200 23.47 -22.93 -6.05
N ASP A 201 23.98 -23.81 -5.18
CA ASP A 201 25.05 -24.75 -5.56
C ASP A 201 24.55 -25.86 -6.50
N ASP A 202 23.35 -26.42 -6.24
CA ASP A 202 22.71 -27.44 -7.08
C ASP A 202 21.71 -26.77 -8.04
N VAL A 203 22.22 -26.17 -9.10
CA VAL A 203 21.44 -25.35 -10.03
C VAL A 203 20.56 -26.24 -10.92
N PRO A 204 19.23 -26.07 -10.91
CA PRO A 204 18.35 -26.74 -11.83
C PRO A 204 18.75 -26.52 -13.29
N VAL A 205 18.89 -27.63 -14.03
CA VAL A 205 19.22 -27.61 -15.46
C VAL A 205 17.94 -27.80 -16.28
N PRO A 206 17.67 -26.94 -17.27
CA PRO A 206 16.56 -27.15 -18.19
C PRO A 206 16.70 -28.46 -18.95
N HIS A 207 15.61 -29.20 -19.07
CA HIS A 207 15.54 -30.46 -19.78
C HIS A 207 14.31 -30.50 -20.68
N PRO A 208 14.33 -31.25 -21.80
CA PRO A 208 13.14 -31.46 -22.61
C PRO A 208 12.03 -32.13 -21.80
N SER A 209 10.80 -31.62 -21.94
CA SER A 209 9.59 -32.25 -21.40
C SER A 209 9.15 -33.41 -22.31
N LYS A 210 8.02 -34.04 -21.98
CA LYS A 210 7.46 -35.13 -22.79
C LYS A 210 6.95 -34.69 -24.16
N ASP A 211 6.87 -33.39 -24.43
CA ASP A 211 6.23 -32.82 -25.61
C ASP A 211 7.22 -31.94 -26.41
N PHE A 212 7.24 -32.13 -27.73
CA PHE A 212 7.93 -31.25 -28.67
C PHE A 212 6.91 -30.44 -29.46
N THR A 213 7.38 -29.41 -30.18
CA THR A 213 6.48 -28.60 -31.00
C THR A 213 7.06 -28.18 -32.33
N PHE A 214 6.25 -28.30 -33.38
CA PHE A 214 6.49 -27.56 -34.62
C PHE A 214 5.89 -26.15 -34.50
N ARG A 215 6.65 -25.14 -34.94
CA ARG A 215 6.21 -23.75 -34.96
C ARG A 215 6.55 -23.09 -36.28
N PHE A 216 5.61 -22.32 -36.80
CA PHE A 216 5.76 -21.52 -37.99
C PHE A 216 4.64 -20.47 -38.10
N LEU A 217 4.79 -19.57 -39.06
CA LEU A 217 3.82 -18.53 -39.39
C LEU A 217 3.35 -18.71 -40.83
N LEU A 218 2.09 -18.38 -41.11
CA LEU A 218 1.54 -18.28 -42.46
C LEU A 218 0.89 -16.93 -42.68
N SER A 219 0.91 -16.44 -43.91
CA SER A 219 0.04 -15.32 -44.28
C SER A 219 -1.42 -15.77 -44.17
N ARG A 220 -2.27 -14.94 -43.57
CA ARG A 220 -3.71 -15.21 -43.54
C ARG A 220 -4.28 -15.31 -44.96
N GLU A 221 -3.82 -14.46 -45.88
CA GLU A 221 -4.26 -14.44 -47.28
C GLU A 221 -3.96 -15.76 -48.02
N GLU A 222 -2.82 -16.38 -47.72
CA GLU A 222 -2.43 -17.67 -48.31
C GLU A 222 -3.35 -18.82 -47.88
N VAL A 223 -3.89 -18.72 -46.66
CA VAL A 223 -4.87 -19.68 -46.14
C VAL A 223 -6.29 -19.36 -46.61
N GLU A 224 -6.65 -18.08 -46.75
CA GLU A 224 -7.99 -17.66 -47.19
C GLU A 224 -8.21 -17.74 -48.71
N SER A 225 -7.14 -17.68 -49.50
CA SER A 225 -7.24 -17.79 -50.98
C SER A 225 -7.49 -19.21 -51.48
N ASP A 226 -7.34 -20.22 -50.62
CA ASP A 226 -7.55 -21.62 -50.95
C ASP A 226 -8.97 -22.07 -50.52
N PRO A 227 -9.82 -22.52 -51.47
CA PRO A 227 -11.22 -22.87 -51.19
C PRO A 227 -11.42 -23.95 -50.12
N ASP A 228 -10.43 -24.83 -49.92
CA ASP A 228 -10.53 -25.92 -48.95
C ASP A 228 -10.18 -25.45 -47.53
N THR A 229 -9.31 -24.44 -47.39
CA THR A 229 -8.88 -23.94 -46.07
C THR A 229 -9.66 -22.71 -45.62
N ALA A 230 -10.16 -21.90 -46.55
CA ALA A 230 -10.88 -20.65 -46.25
C ALA A 230 -12.06 -20.83 -45.27
N PRO A 231 -12.92 -21.87 -45.39
CA PRO A 231 -14.05 -22.06 -44.47
C PRO A 231 -13.65 -22.35 -43.01
N HIS A 232 -12.39 -22.73 -42.78
CA HIS A 232 -11.86 -23.12 -41.48
C HIS A 232 -11.11 -21.99 -40.77
N VAL A 233 -10.82 -20.88 -41.45
CA VAL A 233 -10.24 -19.68 -40.83
C VAL A 233 -11.35 -18.88 -40.14
N ASN A 234 -11.14 -18.46 -38.89
CA ASN A 234 -12.09 -17.57 -38.24
C ASN A 234 -12.02 -16.16 -38.86
N PRO A 235 -13.14 -15.56 -39.32
CA PRO A 235 -13.15 -14.14 -39.68
C PRO A 235 -12.86 -13.23 -38.49
N GLU A 236 -13.22 -13.64 -37.26
CA GLU A 236 -12.90 -12.91 -36.04
C GLU A 236 -11.50 -13.23 -35.49
N VAL A 237 -11.01 -12.39 -34.58
CA VAL A 237 -9.75 -12.62 -33.87
C VAL A 237 -9.95 -13.69 -32.79
N SER A 238 -9.59 -14.92 -33.12
CA SER A 238 -9.85 -16.09 -32.27
C SER A 238 -8.62 -16.94 -32.01
N LEU A 239 -8.55 -17.52 -30.82
CA LEU A 239 -7.63 -18.61 -30.49
C LEU A 239 -8.32 -19.94 -30.81
N ASP A 240 -7.87 -20.64 -31.84
CA ASP A 240 -8.37 -21.95 -32.23
C ASP A 240 -7.45 -23.06 -31.72
N ILE A 241 -7.98 -23.98 -30.92
CA ILE A 241 -7.24 -25.14 -30.40
C ILE A 241 -7.90 -26.42 -30.88
N TRP A 242 -7.16 -27.21 -31.64
CA TRP A 242 -7.59 -28.49 -32.19
C TRP A 242 -6.95 -29.63 -31.41
N TYR A 243 -7.75 -30.49 -30.78
CA TYR A 243 -7.32 -31.60 -29.94
C TYR A 243 -7.42 -32.94 -30.65
N GLY A 244 -6.29 -33.60 -30.83
CA GLY A 244 -6.21 -35.06 -31.00
C GLY A 244 -6.18 -35.77 -29.65
N LEU A 245 -5.89 -37.08 -29.67
CA LEU A 245 -5.79 -37.89 -28.46
C LEU A 245 -4.60 -37.47 -27.58
N ASP A 246 -3.45 -37.24 -28.21
CA ASP A 246 -2.15 -36.95 -27.60
C ASP A 246 -1.41 -35.79 -28.28
N ARG A 247 -2.05 -35.14 -29.27
CA ARG A 247 -1.51 -34.05 -30.08
C ARG A 247 -2.46 -32.87 -30.07
N LYS A 248 -1.95 -31.66 -30.27
CA LYS A 248 -2.79 -30.46 -30.46
C LYS A 248 -2.20 -29.50 -31.49
N VAL A 249 -3.08 -28.78 -32.18
CA VAL A 249 -2.71 -27.68 -33.08
C VAL A 249 -3.37 -26.41 -32.57
N VAL A 250 -2.57 -25.40 -32.27
CA VAL A 250 -3.00 -24.08 -31.80
C VAL A 250 -2.78 -23.07 -32.91
N ILE A 251 -3.84 -22.38 -33.33
CA ILE A 251 -3.84 -21.40 -34.41
C ILE A 251 -4.40 -20.09 -33.86
N TYR A 252 -3.69 -18.99 -34.04
CA TYR A 252 -4.21 -17.67 -33.71
C TYR A 252 -3.54 -16.56 -34.52
N PRO A 253 -4.24 -15.44 -34.76
CA PRO A 253 -3.70 -14.35 -35.56
C PRO A 253 -2.79 -13.40 -34.77
N CYS A 254 -1.83 -12.81 -35.47
CA CYS A 254 -0.99 -11.70 -35.02
C CYS A 254 -0.85 -10.66 -36.14
N ALA A 255 -0.13 -9.55 -35.88
CA ALA A 255 0.16 -8.50 -36.86
C ALA A 255 -1.09 -7.97 -37.59
N ARG A 256 -2.03 -7.34 -36.85
CA ARG A 256 -3.30 -6.79 -37.38
C ARG A 256 -4.11 -7.81 -38.20
N ASN A 257 -4.21 -9.02 -37.65
CA ASN A 257 -4.89 -10.16 -38.23
C ASN A 257 -4.37 -10.58 -39.61
N LYS A 258 -3.12 -10.25 -39.98
CA LYS A 258 -2.54 -10.60 -41.29
C LYS A 258 -1.69 -11.86 -41.29
N ILE A 259 -1.21 -12.29 -40.13
CA ILE A 259 -0.34 -13.48 -40.00
C ILE A 259 -1.00 -14.45 -39.02
N LEU A 260 -1.03 -15.74 -39.37
CA LEU A 260 -1.50 -16.82 -38.51
C LEU A 260 -0.30 -17.55 -37.91
N ASN A 261 -0.28 -17.68 -36.58
CA ASN A 261 0.71 -18.44 -35.85
C ASN A 261 0.22 -19.87 -35.62
N PHE A 262 1.07 -20.84 -35.94
CA PHE A 262 0.82 -22.27 -35.73
C PHE A 262 1.76 -22.81 -34.65
N VAL A 263 1.18 -23.48 -33.66
CA VAL A 263 1.90 -24.26 -32.64
C VAL A 263 1.32 -25.66 -32.63
N CYS A 264 2.08 -26.60 -33.15
CA CYS A 264 1.69 -28.00 -33.26
C CYS A 264 2.46 -28.75 -32.18
N ILE A 265 1.79 -29.20 -31.12
CA ILE A 265 2.40 -29.90 -29.98
C ILE A 265 2.09 -31.39 -30.10
N HIS A 266 3.10 -32.22 -29.87
CA HIS A 266 3.04 -33.68 -29.99
C HIS A 266 4.05 -34.36 -29.04
N PRO A 267 3.86 -35.66 -28.73
CA PRO A 267 4.79 -36.39 -27.87
C PRO A 267 6.21 -36.39 -28.46
N ALA A 268 7.20 -36.04 -27.64
CA ALA A 268 8.61 -35.93 -28.00
C ALA A 268 9.14 -37.20 -28.68
N GLU A 269 8.68 -38.38 -28.24
CA GLU A 269 9.05 -39.69 -28.79
C GLU A 269 8.87 -39.82 -30.30
N LEU A 270 8.00 -39.02 -30.92
CA LEU A 270 7.77 -39.05 -32.37
C LEU A 270 8.83 -38.32 -33.19
N THR A 271 9.62 -37.45 -32.54
CA THR A 271 10.59 -36.55 -33.20
C THR A 271 11.89 -36.33 -32.43
N LYS A 272 12.12 -36.99 -31.29
CA LYS A 272 13.33 -36.80 -30.48
C LYS A 272 14.62 -37.16 -31.22
N ASP A 273 14.53 -38.10 -32.15
CA ASP A 273 15.57 -38.55 -33.08
C ASP A 273 15.62 -37.73 -34.38
N LYS A 274 14.79 -36.69 -34.49
CA LYS A 274 14.59 -35.87 -35.70
C LYS A 274 14.94 -34.41 -35.50
N LEU A 275 15.64 -34.06 -34.42
CA LEU A 275 16.04 -32.67 -34.14
C LEU A 275 17.00 -32.09 -35.17
N ASP A 276 17.79 -32.96 -35.82
CA ASP A 276 18.71 -32.57 -36.90
C ASP A 276 18.03 -32.54 -38.29
N LEU A 277 16.75 -32.93 -38.39
CA LEU A 277 16.01 -32.80 -39.65
C LEU A 277 15.67 -31.34 -39.91
N ASP A 278 15.88 -30.90 -41.15
CA ASP A 278 15.47 -29.61 -41.65
C ASP A 278 14.74 -29.74 -42.99
N GLY A 279 14.29 -28.60 -43.51
CA GLY A 279 13.70 -28.51 -44.84
C GLY A 279 12.53 -29.48 -45.06
N ASP A 280 12.52 -30.11 -46.25
CA ASP A 280 11.42 -30.96 -46.70
C ASP A 280 11.24 -32.19 -45.82
N ALA A 281 12.33 -32.76 -45.30
CA ALA A 281 12.28 -33.94 -44.45
C ALA A 281 11.52 -33.65 -43.14
N LEU A 282 11.75 -32.46 -42.55
CA LEU A 282 11.04 -32.03 -41.36
C LEU A 282 9.55 -31.79 -41.63
N LYS A 283 9.23 -31.20 -42.79
CA LYS A 283 7.85 -30.96 -43.22
C LYS A 283 7.09 -32.26 -43.44
N VAL A 284 7.68 -33.24 -44.12
CA VAL A 284 7.07 -34.57 -44.30
C VAL A 284 6.81 -35.24 -42.96
N ALA A 285 7.76 -35.16 -42.01
CA ALA A 285 7.57 -35.70 -40.67
C ALA A 285 6.37 -35.03 -39.94
N MET A 286 6.24 -33.71 -40.03
CA MET A 286 5.09 -32.98 -39.46
C MET A 286 3.78 -33.46 -40.08
N LEU A 287 3.67 -33.52 -41.41
CA LEU A 287 2.43 -33.93 -42.08
C LEU A 287 2.02 -35.36 -41.71
N SER A 288 2.97 -36.28 -41.60
CA SER A 288 2.71 -37.65 -41.15
C SER A 288 2.24 -37.70 -39.69
N ILE A 289 2.82 -36.90 -38.79
CA ILE A 289 2.43 -36.86 -37.37
C ILE A 289 0.98 -36.38 -37.21
N TYR A 290 0.52 -35.47 -38.06
CA TYR A 290 -0.81 -34.86 -37.95
C TYR A 290 -1.85 -35.47 -38.91
N GLU A 291 -1.55 -36.51 -39.69
CA GLU A 291 -2.40 -37.06 -40.77
C GLU A 291 -3.87 -37.35 -40.38
N GLY A 292 -4.13 -37.63 -39.11
CA GLY A 292 -5.49 -37.87 -38.58
C GLY A 292 -6.31 -36.62 -38.27
N PHE A 293 -5.74 -35.42 -38.42
CA PHE A 293 -6.47 -34.15 -38.27
C PHE A 293 -7.30 -33.85 -39.51
N GLN A 294 -8.24 -32.92 -39.36
CA GLN A 294 -9.15 -32.53 -40.43
C GLN A 294 -8.34 -32.12 -41.69
N PRO A 295 -8.74 -32.56 -42.90
CA PRO A 295 -7.98 -32.34 -44.15
C PRO A 295 -7.53 -30.90 -44.45
N ALA A 296 -8.37 -29.90 -44.18
CA ALA A 296 -8.04 -28.49 -44.28
C ALA A 296 -6.96 -28.06 -43.27
N VAL A 297 -6.94 -28.58 -42.04
CA VAL A 297 -5.83 -28.31 -41.11
C VAL A 297 -4.53 -28.86 -41.71
N ILE A 298 -4.53 -30.07 -42.25
CA ILE A 298 -3.34 -30.65 -42.91
C ILE A 298 -2.92 -29.82 -44.12
N LYS A 299 -3.87 -29.37 -44.93
CA LYS A 299 -3.60 -28.49 -46.06
C LYS A 299 -3.03 -27.13 -45.62
N MET A 300 -3.43 -26.61 -44.46
CA MET A 300 -2.78 -25.44 -43.84
C MET A 300 -1.35 -25.76 -43.42
N LEU A 301 -1.11 -26.88 -42.75
CA LEU A 301 0.24 -27.29 -42.35
C LEU A 301 1.17 -27.46 -43.56
N ASP A 302 0.65 -27.95 -44.69
CA ASP A 302 1.42 -28.13 -45.93
C ASP A 302 1.74 -26.80 -46.66
N LYS A 303 1.14 -25.66 -46.29
CA LYS A 303 1.50 -24.36 -46.86
C LYS A 303 2.83 -23.82 -46.36
N VAL A 304 3.31 -24.27 -45.19
CA VAL A 304 4.57 -23.78 -44.63
C VAL A 304 5.74 -24.07 -45.58
N SER A 305 6.61 -23.08 -45.78
CA SER A 305 7.85 -23.32 -46.49
C SER A 305 8.79 -24.17 -45.62
N PRO A 306 9.57 -25.08 -46.22
CA PRO A 306 10.53 -25.91 -45.51
C PRO A 306 11.51 -25.13 -44.60
N GLU A 307 11.89 -23.93 -45.01
CA GLU A 307 12.86 -23.07 -44.30
C GLU A 307 12.25 -22.39 -43.07
N ALA A 308 10.95 -22.07 -43.14
CA ALA A 308 10.20 -21.41 -42.09
C ALA A 308 9.74 -22.36 -40.97
N LEU A 309 9.66 -23.66 -41.26
CA LEU A 309 9.31 -24.69 -40.29
C LEU A 309 10.44 -24.93 -39.29
N LYS A 310 10.12 -24.90 -38.00
CA LYS A 310 11.05 -25.23 -36.91
C LYS A 310 10.44 -26.24 -35.96
N LEU A 311 11.26 -27.18 -35.49
CA LEU A 311 10.94 -28.12 -34.42
C LEU A 311 11.69 -27.71 -33.15
N TRP A 312 10.95 -27.59 -32.04
CA TRP A 312 11.47 -27.14 -30.75
C TRP A 312 11.12 -28.14 -29.66
N PRO A 313 12.10 -28.59 -28.86
CA PRO A 313 11.82 -29.20 -27.56
C PRO A 313 11.13 -28.17 -26.66
N LEU A 314 10.06 -28.57 -25.96
CA LEU A 314 9.54 -27.76 -24.86
C LEU A 314 10.41 -28.05 -23.64
N LEU A 315 11.01 -27.01 -23.06
CA LEU A 315 11.92 -27.17 -21.93
C LEU A 315 11.16 -26.95 -20.62
N ASP A 316 11.39 -27.83 -19.65
CA ASP A 316 11.01 -27.67 -18.25
C ASP A 316 12.28 -27.60 -17.40
N MET A 317 12.16 -27.10 -16.18
CA MET A 317 13.24 -26.97 -15.23
C MET A 317 12.65 -27.02 -13.82
N ALA A 318 13.25 -27.78 -12.90
CA ALA A 318 12.83 -27.75 -11.50
C ALA A 318 12.81 -26.30 -10.96
N THR A 319 11.93 -26.04 -10.01
CA THR A 319 11.80 -24.71 -9.39
C THR A 319 13.11 -24.31 -8.72
N LEU A 320 13.49 -23.05 -8.85
CA LEU A 320 14.59 -22.50 -8.05
C LEU A 320 14.11 -22.32 -6.60
N PRO A 321 15.01 -22.36 -5.60
CA PRO A 321 14.64 -22.05 -4.21
C PRO A 321 14.36 -20.56 -3.98
N ARG A 322 14.85 -19.68 -4.88
CA ARG A 322 14.71 -18.22 -4.84
C ARG A 322 15.11 -17.60 -6.17
N TYR A 323 14.74 -16.34 -6.39
CA TYR A 323 15.06 -15.58 -7.61
C TYR A 323 16.06 -14.44 -7.39
N ASN A 324 16.67 -14.33 -6.22
CA ASN A 324 17.69 -13.32 -5.95
C ASN A 324 18.82 -13.87 -5.08
N VAL A 325 19.99 -13.24 -5.13
CA VAL A 325 21.11 -13.45 -4.20
C VAL A 325 22.03 -12.23 -4.26
N GLY A 326 22.45 -11.69 -3.11
CA GLY A 326 23.29 -10.49 -3.07
C GLY A 326 22.69 -9.36 -3.92
N ARG A 327 23.41 -8.94 -4.97
CA ARG A 327 23.00 -7.89 -5.93
C ARG A 327 22.35 -8.42 -7.21
N LEU A 328 22.16 -9.73 -7.35
CA LEU A 328 21.56 -10.38 -8.51
C LEU A 328 20.07 -10.66 -8.28
N ALA A 329 19.23 -10.32 -9.25
CA ALA A 329 17.86 -10.84 -9.38
C ALA A 329 17.67 -11.51 -10.74
N LEU A 330 17.00 -12.66 -10.78
CA LEU A 330 16.60 -13.34 -12.00
C LEU A 330 15.14 -12.99 -12.35
N ILE A 331 14.88 -12.86 -13.65
CA ILE A 331 13.54 -12.59 -14.19
C ILE A 331 13.24 -13.50 -15.38
N GLY A 332 11.95 -13.71 -15.68
CA GLY A 332 11.49 -14.49 -16.83
C GLY A 332 12.07 -15.90 -16.86
N ASP A 333 12.33 -16.44 -18.05
CA ASP A 333 12.80 -17.82 -18.24
C ASP A 333 14.17 -18.12 -17.59
N ALA A 334 14.93 -17.11 -17.18
CA ALA A 334 16.14 -17.33 -16.38
C ALA A 334 15.79 -17.84 -14.97
N ALA A 335 14.68 -17.36 -14.41
CA ALA A 335 14.15 -17.72 -13.10
C ALA A 335 13.13 -18.88 -13.17
N HIS A 336 12.14 -18.75 -14.05
CA HIS A 336 10.93 -19.59 -14.06
C HIS A 336 10.47 -19.93 -15.49
N PRO A 337 11.21 -20.77 -16.23
CA PRO A 337 10.80 -21.19 -17.56
C PRO A 337 9.50 -22.00 -17.49
N PHE A 338 8.56 -21.70 -18.39
CA PHE A 338 7.23 -22.32 -18.42
C PHE A 338 7.01 -23.17 -19.66
N LEU A 339 6.23 -24.25 -19.48
CA LEU A 339 5.60 -24.93 -20.59
C LEU A 339 4.46 -24.05 -21.17
N PRO A 340 4.24 -24.05 -22.51
CA PRO A 340 3.41 -23.04 -23.19
C PRO A 340 1.89 -23.34 -23.09
N HIS A 341 1.38 -23.68 -21.91
CA HIS A 341 -0.02 -24.10 -21.72
C HIS A 341 -0.92 -23.00 -21.14
N LEU A 342 -0.38 -21.97 -20.48
CA LEU A 342 -1.16 -20.93 -19.80
C LEU A 342 -1.01 -19.52 -20.39
N ALA A 343 -0.21 -19.35 -21.44
CA ALA A 343 0.06 -18.05 -22.05
C ALA A 343 0.65 -16.98 -21.09
N GLN A 344 1.31 -17.41 -20.00
CA GLN A 344 1.82 -16.52 -18.94
C GLN A 344 3.32 -16.19 -19.03
N GLY A 345 4.14 -16.88 -19.83
CA GLY A 345 5.61 -16.68 -19.80
C GLY A 345 6.04 -15.23 -20.05
N GLY A 346 5.60 -14.63 -21.16
CA GLY A 346 5.88 -13.23 -21.45
C GLY A 346 5.30 -12.27 -20.40
N ALA A 347 4.09 -12.53 -19.92
CA ALA A 347 3.43 -11.69 -18.93
C ALA A 347 4.12 -11.73 -17.57
N MET A 348 4.58 -12.90 -17.11
CA MET A 348 5.34 -13.03 -15.87
C MET A 348 6.69 -12.33 -15.97
N ALA A 349 7.40 -12.46 -17.11
CA ALA A 349 8.64 -11.72 -17.32
C ALA A 349 8.44 -10.19 -17.33
N ILE A 350 7.30 -9.72 -17.84
CA ILE A 350 6.90 -8.31 -17.79
C ILE A 350 6.58 -7.89 -16.34
N GLU A 351 5.81 -8.69 -15.61
CA GLU A 351 5.50 -8.48 -14.19
C GLU A 351 6.79 -8.38 -13.36
N ASP A 352 7.78 -9.25 -13.59
CA ASP A 352 9.07 -9.21 -12.90
C ASP A 352 9.81 -7.88 -13.13
N GLY A 353 9.89 -7.44 -14.40
CA GLY A 353 10.51 -6.17 -14.75
C GLY A 353 9.82 -4.96 -14.12
N GLY A 354 8.48 -4.96 -14.09
CA GLY A 354 7.68 -3.93 -13.41
C GLY A 354 7.90 -3.94 -11.89
N SER A 355 7.92 -5.12 -11.27
CA SER A 355 8.16 -5.30 -9.84
C SER A 355 9.54 -4.77 -9.43
N LEU A 356 10.59 -5.05 -10.21
CA LEU A 356 11.93 -4.50 -9.95
C LEU A 356 11.95 -2.97 -9.97
N GLY A 357 11.21 -2.33 -10.89
CA GLY A 357 11.07 -0.87 -10.91
C GLY A 357 10.39 -0.30 -9.66
N ILE A 358 9.52 -1.07 -9.01
CA ILE A 358 8.93 -0.67 -7.73
C ILE A 358 9.91 -0.89 -6.58
N MET A 359 10.54 -2.07 -6.50
CA MET A 359 11.44 -2.42 -5.40
C MET A 359 12.70 -1.56 -5.37
N LEU A 360 13.18 -1.14 -6.54
CA LEU A 360 14.33 -0.25 -6.70
C LEU A 360 13.82 1.16 -7.05
N SER A 361 13.04 1.75 -6.17
CA SER A 361 12.47 3.09 -6.38
C SER A 361 13.55 4.19 -6.28
N LYS A 362 13.31 5.34 -6.90
CA LYS A 362 14.20 6.51 -6.85
C LYS A 362 14.64 6.86 -5.42
N GLY A 363 15.93 7.15 -5.23
CA GLY A 363 16.50 7.58 -3.94
C GLY A 363 17.06 6.45 -3.06
N ILE A 364 16.90 5.20 -3.48
CA ILE A 364 17.56 4.03 -2.88
C ILE A 364 19.10 4.12 -2.97
N THR A 365 19.78 3.63 -1.93
CA THR A 365 21.25 3.51 -1.89
C THR A 365 21.73 2.09 -2.27
N PRO A 366 22.98 1.93 -2.77
CA PRO A 366 23.53 0.62 -3.10
C PRO A 366 23.53 -0.41 -1.96
N ASP A 367 23.56 0.03 -0.71
CA ASP A 367 23.56 -0.85 0.48
C ASP A 367 22.18 -1.42 0.80
N GLU A 368 21.11 -0.76 0.34
CA GLU A 368 19.74 -1.26 0.49
C GLU A 368 19.37 -2.30 -0.58
N VAL A 369 20.15 -2.42 -1.65
CA VAL A 369 19.84 -3.30 -2.80
C VAL A 369 19.54 -4.74 -2.37
N PRO A 370 20.38 -5.44 -1.57
CA PRO A 370 20.11 -6.84 -1.23
C PRO A 370 18.74 -7.01 -0.55
N GLU A 371 18.42 -6.15 0.41
CA GLU A 371 17.13 -6.17 1.10
C GLU A 371 15.95 -5.93 0.15
N ARG A 372 16.12 -5.05 -0.83
CA ARG A 372 15.07 -4.70 -1.79
C ARG A 372 14.85 -5.83 -2.81
N LEU A 373 15.91 -6.55 -3.15
CA LEU A 373 15.79 -7.77 -3.94
C LEU A 373 15.13 -8.93 -3.17
N GLU A 374 15.23 -8.97 -1.83
CA GLU A 374 14.40 -9.88 -1.02
C GLU A 374 12.91 -9.54 -1.13
N LEU A 375 12.55 -8.25 -1.17
CA LEU A 375 11.17 -7.83 -1.37
C LEU A 375 10.65 -8.20 -2.76
N TYR A 376 11.48 -8.06 -3.79
CA TYR A 376 11.18 -8.56 -5.14
C TYR A 376 10.91 -10.07 -5.11
N ASN A 377 11.81 -10.85 -4.51
CA ASN A 377 11.63 -12.28 -4.39
C ASN A 377 10.33 -12.63 -3.65
N LYS A 378 10.04 -11.94 -2.55
CA LYS A 378 8.78 -12.09 -1.80
C LYS A 378 7.53 -11.76 -2.63
N ALA A 379 7.59 -10.76 -3.50
CA ALA A 379 6.46 -10.37 -4.34
C ALA A 379 6.22 -11.36 -5.49
N ARG A 380 7.30 -11.96 -6.03
CA ARG A 380 7.26 -12.69 -7.30
C ARG A 380 7.34 -14.21 -7.18
N TYR A 381 8.06 -14.72 -6.18
CA TYR A 381 8.43 -16.13 -6.06
C TYR A 381 7.21 -17.05 -6.10
N ASP A 382 6.33 -16.95 -5.12
CA ASP A 382 5.16 -17.84 -4.99
C ASP A 382 4.27 -17.80 -6.24
N ARG A 383 4.08 -16.61 -6.82
CA ARG A 383 3.22 -16.41 -7.98
C ARG A 383 3.79 -17.03 -9.25
N ALA A 384 5.07 -16.81 -9.54
CA ALA A 384 5.71 -17.38 -10.73
C ALA A 384 5.92 -18.89 -10.58
N THR A 385 6.31 -19.36 -9.39
CA THR A 385 6.45 -20.78 -9.06
C THR A 385 5.12 -21.52 -9.21
N LEU A 386 4.02 -20.95 -8.69
CA LEU A 386 2.68 -21.51 -8.88
C LEU A 386 2.32 -21.59 -10.37
N CYS A 387 2.66 -20.57 -11.16
CA CYS A 387 2.45 -20.62 -12.60
C CYS A 387 3.25 -21.75 -13.26
N GLN A 388 4.51 -21.93 -12.88
CA GLN A 388 5.35 -23.02 -13.38
C GLN A 388 4.68 -24.38 -13.13
N GLU A 389 4.26 -24.65 -11.90
CA GLU A 389 3.59 -25.91 -11.54
C GLU A 389 2.27 -26.11 -12.31
N LEU A 390 1.45 -25.06 -12.42
CA LEU A 390 0.19 -25.15 -13.13
C LEU A 390 0.36 -25.37 -14.64
N THR A 391 1.48 -24.91 -15.24
CA THR A 391 1.78 -25.24 -16.64
C THR A 391 2.11 -26.72 -16.84
N ARG A 392 2.81 -27.37 -15.89
CA ARG A 392 3.06 -28.82 -15.90
C ARG A 392 1.79 -29.63 -15.75
N LEU A 393 0.93 -29.26 -14.81
CA LEU A 393 -0.36 -29.93 -14.61
C LEU A 393 -1.24 -29.83 -15.85
N THR A 394 -1.29 -28.65 -16.48
CA THR A 394 -2.07 -28.41 -17.71
C THR A 394 -1.47 -29.12 -18.93
N GLY A 395 -0.15 -29.30 -18.99
CA GLY A 395 0.53 -30.15 -19.97
C GLY A 395 0.35 -31.66 -19.72
N GLY A 396 -0.13 -32.04 -18.54
CA GLY A 396 -0.26 -33.43 -18.12
C GLY A 396 1.09 -34.06 -17.73
N ASP A 397 2.09 -33.26 -17.37
CA ASP A 397 3.43 -33.71 -16.94
C ASP A 397 3.48 -34.17 -15.48
N GLY A 398 2.37 -34.04 -14.74
CA GLY A 398 2.08 -34.89 -13.58
C GLY A 398 3.11 -34.94 -12.45
N ILE A 399 4.03 -33.99 -12.34
CA ILE A 399 4.86 -33.85 -11.14
C ILE A 399 3.96 -33.22 -10.07
N LYS A 400 3.52 -34.03 -9.10
CA LYS A 400 2.85 -33.52 -7.90
C LYS A 400 3.91 -32.84 -7.04
N SER A 401 4.02 -31.52 -7.15
CA SER A 401 4.68 -30.72 -6.12
C SER A 401 3.94 -30.92 -4.79
N THR A 402 4.69 -31.20 -3.72
CA THR A 402 4.17 -31.31 -2.34
C THR A 402 3.98 -29.95 -1.66
N GLU A 403 4.37 -28.85 -2.31
CA GLU A 403 4.42 -27.51 -1.69
C GLU A 403 3.11 -26.72 -1.82
N PHE A 404 2.26 -27.02 -2.81
CA PHE A 404 1.01 -26.30 -3.03
C PHE A 404 -0.20 -27.24 -3.11
N ASP A 405 -1.20 -27.00 -2.25
CA ASP A 405 -2.48 -27.72 -2.29
C ASP A 405 -3.30 -27.33 -3.52
N THR A 406 -3.02 -27.97 -4.66
CA THR A 406 -3.73 -27.75 -5.91
C THR A 406 -5.14 -28.35 -5.92
N SER A 407 -5.57 -29.05 -4.86
CA SER A 407 -6.91 -29.67 -4.79
C SER A 407 -8.05 -28.63 -4.75
N LYS A 408 -7.72 -27.37 -4.45
CA LYS A 408 -8.66 -26.23 -4.44
C LYS A 408 -8.69 -25.44 -5.76
N LEU A 409 -7.80 -25.73 -6.70
CA LEU A 409 -7.72 -25.05 -7.99
C LEU A 409 -8.53 -25.82 -9.03
N ASN A 410 -9.73 -25.32 -9.33
CA ASN A 410 -10.43 -25.69 -10.56
C ASN A 410 -9.59 -25.17 -11.75
N LEU A 411 -9.33 -25.97 -12.78
CA LEU A 411 -8.53 -25.53 -13.95
C LEU A 411 -9.13 -24.28 -14.64
N ASN A 412 -10.45 -24.09 -14.54
CA ASN A 412 -11.10 -22.84 -14.97
C ASN A 412 -10.77 -21.63 -14.08
N ASN A 413 -10.41 -21.84 -12.80
CA ASN A 413 -9.98 -20.79 -11.86
C ASN A 413 -8.48 -20.43 -12.01
N THR A 414 -7.67 -21.24 -12.71
CA THR A 414 -6.22 -20.98 -12.84
C THR A 414 -5.93 -19.66 -13.53
N LEU A 415 -6.53 -19.38 -14.69
CA LEU A 415 -6.38 -18.08 -15.35
C LEU A 415 -7.03 -16.96 -14.54
N GLU A 416 -8.09 -17.25 -13.78
CA GLU A 416 -8.75 -16.24 -12.92
C GLU A 416 -7.89 -15.78 -11.75
N TYR A 417 -6.86 -16.54 -11.35
CA TYR A 417 -5.86 -16.08 -10.39
C TYR A 417 -4.85 -15.12 -11.03
N PHE A 418 -4.46 -15.36 -12.29
CA PHE A 418 -3.40 -14.58 -12.95
C PHE A 418 -3.91 -13.30 -13.60
N LEU A 419 -4.97 -13.39 -14.41
CA LEU A 419 -5.45 -12.30 -15.26
C LEU A 419 -5.89 -11.02 -14.54
N PRO A 420 -6.58 -11.05 -13.38
CA PRO A 420 -7.04 -9.83 -12.71
C PRO A 420 -5.97 -9.16 -11.83
N HIS A 421 -4.79 -9.79 -11.67
CA HIS A 421 -3.72 -9.28 -10.83
C HIS A 421 -3.05 -8.06 -11.46
N ASP A 422 -2.69 -7.09 -10.63
CA ASP A 422 -1.87 -5.96 -11.00
C ASP A 422 -0.58 -5.97 -10.19
N GLU A 423 0.54 -6.27 -10.85
CA GLU A 423 1.82 -6.42 -10.18
C GLU A 423 2.37 -5.10 -9.63
N ILE A 424 2.08 -3.97 -10.27
CA ILE A 424 2.54 -2.67 -9.79
C ILE A 424 1.91 -2.36 -8.44
N HIS A 425 0.60 -2.56 -8.31
CA HIS A 425 -0.09 -2.38 -7.02
C HIS A 425 0.36 -3.39 -5.96
N ALA A 426 0.51 -4.66 -6.32
CA ALA A 426 0.93 -5.71 -5.40
C ALA A 426 2.33 -5.47 -4.84
N SER A 427 3.30 -5.21 -5.72
CA SER A 427 4.67 -4.86 -5.34
C SER A 427 4.72 -3.56 -4.53
N THR A 428 3.90 -2.56 -4.87
CA THR A 428 3.83 -1.29 -4.12
C THR A 428 3.37 -1.54 -2.68
N GLU A 429 2.39 -2.41 -2.45
CA GLU A 429 1.94 -2.74 -1.10
C GLU A 429 2.99 -3.51 -0.29
N VAL A 430 3.72 -4.44 -0.93
CA VAL A 430 4.86 -5.14 -0.30
C VAL A 430 5.92 -4.13 0.15
N LEU A 431 6.30 -3.20 -0.73
CA LEU A 431 7.26 -2.15 -0.44
C LEU A 431 6.76 -1.20 0.65
N ARG A 432 5.51 -0.75 0.56
CA ARG A 432 4.88 0.17 1.50
C ARG A 432 4.87 -0.41 2.92
N ARG A 433 4.49 -1.67 3.08
CA ARG A 433 4.54 -2.36 4.39
C ARG A 433 5.95 -2.50 4.93
N HIS A 434 6.95 -2.69 4.06
CA HIS A 434 8.35 -2.71 4.47
C HIS A 434 8.80 -1.36 5.01
N LEU A 435 8.51 -0.28 4.27
CA LEU A 435 8.85 1.08 4.66
C LEU A 435 8.17 1.48 5.99
N TRP A 436 6.90 1.13 6.18
CA TRP A 436 6.19 1.38 7.44
C TRP A 436 6.81 0.66 8.65
N LYS A 437 7.41 -0.51 8.45
CA LYS A 437 8.09 -1.24 9.53
C LYS A 437 9.45 -0.64 9.88
N LYS A 438 10.10 0.02 8.93
CA LYS A 438 11.39 0.71 9.14
C LYS A 438 11.22 2.07 9.80
N ASP A 439 10.06 2.68 9.66
CA ASP A 439 9.76 3.96 10.29
C ASP A 439 9.49 3.78 11.79
N GLU A 440 10.49 4.05 12.64
CA GLU A 440 10.34 4.03 14.10
C GLU A 440 9.38 5.12 14.63
N SER A 441 9.10 6.14 13.81
CA SER A 441 8.14 7.19 14.13
C SER A 441 6.69 6.79 13.80
N ALA A 442 6.50 5.71 13.05
CA ALA A 442 5.18 5.20 12.69
C ALA A 442 4.32 4.95 13.94
N ARG A 443 3.06 5.40 13.91
CA ARG A 443 2.06 5.11 14.94
C ARG A 443 0.82 4.56 14.26
N TRP A 444 0.10 3.67 14.93
CA TRP A 444 -1.07 2.98 14.39
C TRP A 444 -2.30 3.35 15.20
N LYS A 445 -2.77 4.60 15.05
CA LYS A 445 -3.84 5.18 15.88
C LYS A 445 -5.17 5.39 15.16
N GLN A 446 -5.27 4.96 13.91
CA GLN A 446 -6.45 5.05 13.03
C GLN A 446 -6.51 3.77 12.18
N PRO A 447 -7.56 3.53 11.36
CA PRO A 447 -7.72 2.26 10.65
C PRO A 447 -6.46 1.82 9.88
N ILE A 448 -5.85 0.73 10.37
CA ILE A 448 -4.51 0.28 9.98
C ILE A 448 -4.36 -0.09 8.50
N VAL A 449 -5.46 -0.32 7.80
CA VAL A 449 -5.48 -0.66 6.37
C VAL A 449 -4.89 0.46 5.49
N PHE A 450 -4.90 1.70 5.99
CA PHE A 450 -4.33 2.86 5.29
C PHE A 450 -2.89 3.17 5.68
N GLY A 451 -2.28 2.35 6.54
CA GLY A 451 -0.93 2.55 7.03
C GLY A 451 -0.85 3.18 8.41
N PRO A 452 0.37 3.50 8.87
CA PRO A 452 0.57 4.20 10.11
C PRO A 452 0.00 5.60 9.98
N MET A 453 -0.81 5.96 10.96
CA MET A 453 -1.33 7.31 11.13
C MET A 453 -0.95 7.80 12.53
N PRO A 454 -0.18 8.89 12.63
CA PRO A 454 0.19 9.50 13.91
C PRO A 454 -1.02 9.87 14.79
N GLY A 455 -2.21 9.99 14.20
CA GLY A 455 -3.42 10.44 14.87
C GLY A 455 -3.44 11.96 15.08
N PRO A 456 -4.60 12.52 15.48
CA PRO A 456 -4.72 13.93 15.82
C PRO A 456 -3.71 14.26 16.94
N ARG A 457 -2.98 15.37 16.83
CA ARG A 457 -1.90 15.85 17.73
C ARG A 457 -0.47 15.37 17.48
N ASN A 458 -0.22 14.44 16.56
CA ASN A 458 1.15 13.94 16.29
C ASN A 458 1.61 14.23 14.85
N ILE A 459 1.37 15.44 14.35
CA ILE A 459 1.79 15.80 12.97
C ILE A 459 3.31 15.71 12.81
N PRO A 460 3.83 15.25 11.65
CA PRO A 460 5.25 15.32 11.34
C PRO A 460 5.77 16.76 11.47
N SER A 461 7.01 16.92 11.95
CA SER A 461 7.61 18.25 12.17
C SER A 461 7.64 19.11 10.90
N GLU A 462 7.76 18.47 9.74
CA GLU A 462 7.73 19.08 8.40
C GLU A 462 6.36 19.69 8.05
N CYS A 463 5.28 19.25 8.71
CA CYS A 463 3.92 19.74 8.51
C CYS A 463 3.52 20.85 9.52
N SER A 464 4.39 21.22 10.47
CA SER A 464 4.12 22.36 11.35
C SER A 464 4.23 23.66 10.55
N GLN A 465 3.13 24.41 10.44
CA GLN A 465 3.04 25.56 9.54
C GLN A 465 3.69 26.85 10.07
N GLY A 466 4.44 26.80 11.19
CA GLY A 466 5.12 27.99 11.72
C GLY A 466 4.19 29.17 12.02
N GLY A 467 2.90 28.89 12.28
CA GLY A 467 1.86 29.89 12.51
C GLY A 467 1.96 30.58 13.88
N ALA A 468 0.96 31.40 14.21
CA ALA A 468 0.86 32.05 15.51
C ALA A 468 0.90 31.01 16.65
N PRO A 469 1.53 31.32 17.80
CA PRO A 469 1.63 30.36 18.89
C PRO A 469 0.24 29.93 19.38
N SER A 470 0.11 28.65 19.71
CA SER A 470 -1.10 28.13 20.35
C SER A 470 -1.38 28.87 21.66
N THR A 471 -2.64 29.17 21.92
CA THR A 471 -3.08 29.87 23.13
C THR A 471 -4.18 29.09 23.83
N VAL A 472 -4.20 29.16 25.16
CA VAL A 472 -5.22 28.54 26.00
C VAL A 472 -5.74 29.56 26.99
N THR A 473 -7.04 29.81 26.98
CA THR A 473 -7.72 30.60 28.02
C THR A 473 -8.46 29.64 28.94
N THR A 474 -8.10 29.61 30.23
CA THR A 474 -8.71 28.72 31.23
C THR A 474 -9.56 29.53 32.21
N ALA A 475 -10.86 29.27 32.24
CA ALA A 475 -11.80 29.79 33.22
C ALA A 475 -12.14 28.69 34.23
N THR A 476 -12.17 29.01 35.53
CA THR A 476 -12.43 28.04 36.59
C THR A 476 -13.44 28.58 37.58
N VAL A 477 -14.44 27.77 37.92
CA VAL A 477 -15.35 27.96 39.06
C VAL A 477 -15.09 26.83 40.04
N ARG A 478 -14.72 27.18 41.27
CA ARG A 478 -14.40 26.24 42.33
C ARG A 478 -15.29 26.49 43.54
N PHE A 479 -15.84 25.44 44.15
CA PHE A 479 -16.67 25.56 45.34
C PHE A 479 -16.65 24.28 46.19
N ARG A 480 -17.15 24.39 47.44
CA ARG A 480 -17.25 23.26 48.38
C ARG A 480 -18.58 22.53 48.24
N THR A 481 -18.54 21.19 48.31
CA THR A 481 -19.72 20.32 48.15
C THR A 481 -19.64 19.07 49.03
N SER A 482 -20.61 18.17 48.92
CA SER A 482 -20.71 16.94 49.71
C SER A 482 -19.65 15.91 49.31
N ALA A 483 -18.69 15.62 50.20
CA ALA A 483 -17.70 14.56 49.96
C ALA A 483 -18.37 13.18 49.80
N THR A 484 -19.50 12.94 50.46
CA THR A 484 -20.27 11.69 50.33
C THR A 484 -20.83 11.51 48.92
N LEU A 485 -21.35 12.56 48.30
CA LEU A 485 -21.83 12.49 46.92
C LEU A 485 -20.67 12.28 45.93
N LEU A 486 -19.54 12.96 46.15
CA LEU A 486 -18.35 12.81 45.31
C LEU A 486 -17.75 11.39 45.34
N LYS A 487 -17.81 10.70 46.49
CA LYS A 487 -17.37 9.28 46.58
C LYS A 487 -18.13 8.37 45.63
N ASN A 488 -19.38 8.68 45.29
CA ASN A 488 -20.18 7.90 44.35
C ASN A 488 -19.76 8.09 42.89
N LEU A 489 -18.82 9.00 42.61
CA LEU A 489 -18.25 9.24 41.28
C LEU A 489 -16.89 8.54 41.10
N PHE A 490 -16.35 7.91 42.15
CA PHE A 490 -15.12 7.13 42.04
C PHE A 490 -15.35 5.86 41.23
N PRO A 491 -14.41 5.48 40.35
CA PRO A 491 -14.58 4.33 39.48
C PRO A 491 -14.46 3.00 40.26
N ASN A 492 -13.67 2.98 41.33
CA ASN A 492 -13.44 1.79 42.14
C ASN A 492 -13.01 2.16 43.58
N LYS A 493 -12.74 1.13 44.40
CA LYS A 493 -12.40 1.27 45.82
C LYS A 493 -10.97 1.75 46.10
N ALA A 494 -10.10 1.84 45.10
CA ALA A 494 -8.75 2.36 45.28
C ALA A 494 -8.74 3.87 45.54
N TYR A 495 -9.79 4.58 45.11
CA TYR A 495 -9.96 6.01 45.29
C TYR A 495 -10.59 6.35 46.64
N SER A 496 -10.02 7.37 47.29
CA SER A 496 -10.50 7.91 48.56
C SER A 496 -10.17 9.41 48.65
N PHE A 497 -10.79 10.13 49.60
CA PHE A 497 -10.31 11.46 49.98
C PHE A 497 -9.10 11.34 50.91
N SER A 498 -8.22 12.34 50.89
CA SER A 498 -7.08 12.36 51.81
C SER A 498 -7.44 12.74 53.24
N HIS A 499 -8.62 13.33 53.41
CA HIS A 499 -9.27 13.67 54.68
C HIS A 499 -10.47 12.76 55.00
N ASP A 500 -10.96 12.82 56.23
CA ASP A 500 -12.14 12.12 56.75
C ASP A 500 -13.42 12.98 56.85
N GLY A 501 -13.31 14.28 56.54
CA GLY A 501 -14.42 15.24 56.53
C GLY A 501 -15.55 14.93 55.53
N SER A 502 -16.73 15.51 55.80
CA SER A 502 -17.95 15.38 54.97
C SER A 502 -18.07 16.42 53.85
N VAL A 503 -17.12 17.37 53.79
CA VAL A 503 -17.07 18.45 52.78
C VAL A 503 -15.86 18.21 51.90
N GLY A 504 -16.06 18.20 50.58
CA GLY A 504 -15.00 18.14 49.57
C GLY A 504 -15.01 19.39 48.69
N GLU A 505 -14.05 19.48 47.78
CA GLU A 505 -13.92 20.60 46.83
C GLU A 505 -13.95 20.09 45.39
N VAL A 506 -14.65 20.83 44.51
CA VAL A 506 -14.70 20.55 43.08
C VAL A 506 -14.33 21.79 42.27
N SER A 507 -13.90 21.60 41.03
CA SER A 507 -13.79 22.68 40.05
C SER A 507 -14.42 22.30 38.72
N PHE A 508 -15.19 23.23 38.17
CA PHE A 508 -15.60 23.22 36.78
C PHE A 508 -14.68 24.15 36.00
N VAL A 509 -14.08 23.63 34.94
CA VAL A 509 -13.04 24.31 34.18
C VAL A 509 -13.43 24.37 32.72
N VAL A 510 -13.54 25.59 32.18
CA VAL A 510 -13.69 25.84 30.75
C VAL A 510 -12.32 26.18 30.18
N GLN A 511 -11.92 25.56 29.08
CA GLN A 511 -10.73 25.93 28.32
C GLN A 511 -11.09 26.28 26.89
N GLN A 512 -10.56 27.39 26.40
CA GLN A 512 -10.65 27.83 25.02
C GLN A 512 -9.27 27.69 24.38
N LEU A 513 -9.13 26.77 23.42
CA LEU A 513 -7.86 26.49 22.75
C LEU A 513 -7.90 27.04 21.33
N ARG A 514 -6.86 27.76 20.92
CA ARG A 514 -6.79 28.43 19.60
C ARG A 514 -5.40 28.27 18.98
N ASN A 515 -5.32 28.41 17.66
CA ASN A 515 -4.09 28.33 16.85
C ASN A 515 -3.38 26.98 17.02
N LEU A 516 -4.10 25.89 16.82
CA LEU A 516 -3.56 24.54 16.95
C LEU A 516 -3.07 24.03 15.59
N ASP A 517 -1.75 23.86 15.45
CA ASP A 517 -1.11 23.40 14.20
C ASP A 517 -1.71 22.09 13.68
N TRP A 518 -1.96 21.12 14.56
CA TRP A 518 -2.53 19.82 14.18
C TRP A 518 -4.02 19.87 13.79
N LEU A 519 -4.66 21.03 13.97
CA LEU A 519 -6.00 21.36 13.45
C LEU A 519 -5.94 22.46 12.37
N GLY A 520 -4.78 22.64 11.71
CA GLY A 520 -4.62 23.63 10.65
C GLY A 520 -4.80 25.08 11.12
N GLY A 521 -4.41 25.40 12.35
CA GLY A 521 -4.60 26.72 12.97
C GLY A 521 -5.96 26.92 13.62
N GLY A 522 -6.84 25.90 13.58
CA GLY A 522 -8.14 25.91 14.26
C GLY A 522 -8.04 25.86 15.79
N GLY A 523 -9.18 25.63 16.43
CA GLY A 523 -9.31 25.58 17.88
C GLY A 523 -10.58 24.87 18.31
N TYR A 524 -10.67 24.56 19.59
CA TYR A 524 -11.83 23.90 20.20
C TYR A 524 -11.98 24.34 21.66
N ASN A 525 -13.11 24.01 22.27
CA ASN A 525 -13.44 24.33 23.64
C ASN A 525 -13.63 23.06 24.47
N VAL A 526 -13.34 23.17 25.76
CA VAL A 526 -13.37 22.05 26.71
C VAL A 526 -14.09 22.49 27.98
N PHE A 527 -14.91 21.62 28.56
CA PHE A 527 -15.50 21.78 29.89
C PHE A 527 -15.24 20.54 30.73
N SER A 528 -14.54 20.66 31.85
CA SER A 528 -14.13 19.52 32.69
C SER A 528 -14.57 19.69 34.14
N LEU A 529 -14.93 18.58 34.78
CA LEU A 529 -15.12 18.46 36.22
C LEU A 529 -13.87 17.86 36.85
N TYR A 530 -13.36 18.48 37.92
CA TYR A 530 -12.26 17.97 38.73
C TYR A 530 -12.66 17.85 40.20
N LEU A 531 -12.32 16.73 40.82
CA LEU A 531 -12.48 16.43 42.25
C LEU A 531 -11.11 16.55 42.92
N HIS A 532 -10.99 17.38 43.94
CA HIS A 532 -9.71 17.69 44.59
C HIS A 532 -9.45 16.82 45.83
N ASP A 533 -8.20 16.80 46.27
CA ASP A 533 -7.71 16.08 47.47
C ASP A 533 -7.94 14.57 47.47
N ILE A 534 -7.69 13.95 46.32
CA ILE A 534 -7.88 12.52 46.07
C ILE A 534 -6.62 11.72 46.39
N ARG A 535 -6.81 10.57 47.00
CA ARG A 535 -5.79 9.56 47.27
C ARG A 535 -6.16 8.27 46.55
N TYR A 536 -5.25 7.79 45.72
CA TYR A 536 -5.30 6.44 45.15
C TYR A 536 -4.41 5.49 45.97
N THR A 537 -4.93 4.32 46.34
CA THR A 537 -4.17 3.28 47.05
C THR A 537 -3.98 2.07 46.16
N LYS A 538 -2.75 1.80 45.76
CA LYS A 538 -2.36 0.61 44.99
C LYS A 538 -2.55 -0.68 45.80
N GLU A 539 -2.54 -1.83 45.12
CA GLU A 539 -2.64 -3.14 45.77
C GLU A 539 -1.49 -3.40 46.77
N ASP A 540 -0.29 -2.88 46.48
CA ASP A 540 0.88 -2.96 47.36
C ASP A 540 0.83 -2.00 48.57
N GLY A 541 -0.23 -1.19 48.68
CA GLY A 541 -0.44 -0.20 49.74
C GLY A 541 0.18 1.18 49.46
N THR A 542 0.89 1.36 48.34
CA THR A 542 1.43 2.66 47.92
C THR A 542 0.31 3.65 47.69
N LYS A 543 0.50 4.88 48.15
CA LYS A 543 -0.49 5.96 48.06
C LYS A 543 0.00 7.07 47.14
N ILE A 544 -0.83 7.48 46.21
CA ILE A 544 -0.58 8.61 45.30
C ILE A 544 -1.62 9.68 45.56
N HIS A 545 -1.19 10.94 45.63
CA HIS A 545 -2.05 12.09 45.89
C HIS A 545 -2.28 12.91 44.62
N GLY A 546 -3.49 13.40 44.40
CA GLY A 546 -3.82 14.14 43.20
C GLY A 546 -5.26 14.61 43.17
N PHE A 547 -5.72 14.99 41.98
CA PHE A 547 -7.13 15.28 41.70
C PHE A 547 -7.66 14.35 40.61
N TYR A 548 -8.96 14.08 40.62
CA TYR A 548 -9.59 13.13 39.70
C TYR A 548 -10.50 13.84 38.69
N CYS A 549 -10.41 13.44 37.43
CA CYS A 549 -11.26 13.93 36.34
C CYS A 549 -12.30 12.88 35.94
N PRO A 550 -13.54 12.91 36.48
CA PRO A 550 -14.58 11.94 36.11
C PRO A 550 -15.15 12.15 34.71
N VAL A 551 -15.18 13.37 34.19
CA VAL A 551 -15.77 13.68 32.88
C VAL A 551 -15.24 14.99 32.29
N THR A 552 -15.08 14.98 30.98
CA THR A 552 -14.77 16.15 30.15
C THR A 552 -15.70 16.19 28.95
N PHE A 553 -16.16 17.39 28.59
CA PHE A 553 -16.93 17.66 27.40
C PHE A 553 -16.10 18.49 26.42
N GLU A 554 -16.16 18.17 25.14
CA GLU A 554 -15.50 18.91 24.06
C GLU A 554 -16.46 19.14 22.89
N ASP A 555 -16.22 20.21 22.11
CA ASP A 555 -17.04 20.61 20.96
C ASP A 555 -16.43 20.19 19.60
N CYS A 556 -15.37 19.37 19.62
CA CYS A 556 -14.66 18.92 18.43
C CYS A 556 -14.37 17.41 18.50
N ALA A 557 -14.63 16.68 17.41
CA ALA A 557 -14.51 15.22 17.38
C ALA A 557 -13.05 14.72 17.41
N ASP A 558 -12.15 15.40 16.70
CA ASP A 558 -10.73 15.03 16.60
C ASP A 558 -10.00 14.89 17.96
N PRO A 559 -10.06 15.89 18.89
CA PRO A 559 -9.47 15.76 20.22
C PRO A 559 -10.18 14.73 21.10
N MET A 560 -11.45 14.42 20.84
CA MET A 560 -12.18 13.39 21.59
C MET A 560 -11.67 12.00 21.26
N ILE A 561 -11.54 11.67 19.96
CA ILE A 561 -11.05 10.36 19.51
C ILE A 561 -9.62 10.16 20.04
N ALA A 562 -8.72 11.11 19.77
CA ALA A 562 -7.35 11.03 20.24
C ALA A 562 -7.26 10.99 21.78
N GLY A 563 -8.04 11.83 22.49
CA GLY A 563 -7.97 11.91 23.95
C GLY A 563 -8.55 10.68 24.67
N ARG A 564 -9.63 10.09 24.14
CA ARG A 564 -10.27 8.92 24.75
C ARG A 564 -9.48 7.64 24.47
N GLU A 565 -9.03 7.46 23.22
CA GLU A 565 -8.33 6.24 22.80
C GLU A 565 -6.86 6.24 23.24
N ASP A 566 -6.13 7.36 23.07
CA ASP A 566 -4.72 7.42 23.44
C ASP A 566 -4.53 7.64 24.94
N LEU A 567 -5.17 8.70 25.49
CA LEU A 567 -4.91 9.16 26.86
C LEU A 567 -5.87 8.56 27.90
N GLY A 568 -6.94 7.89 27.47
CA GLY A 568 -7.95 7.34 28.37
C GLY A 568 -8.90 8.36 28.98
N TRP A 569 -8.89 9.60 28.48
CA TRP A 569 -9.65 10.70 29.04
C TRP A 569 -11.16 10.46 28.88
N PRO A 570 -12.00 10.65 29.91
CA PRO A 570 -13.44 10.40 29.86
C PRO A 570 -14.17 11.53 29.11
N LYS A 571 -13.98 11.56 27.79
CA LYS A 571 -14.46 12.62 26.91
C LYS A 571 -15.81 12.30 26.30
N LEU A 572 -16.66 13.32 26.23
CA LEU A 572 -17.99 13.32 25.61
C LEU A 572 -18.18 14.60 24.78
N PHE A 573 -19.12 14.55 23.84
CA PHE A 573 -19.41 15.70 22.99
C PHE A 573 -20.43 16.63 23.66
N SER A 574 -20.18 17.93 23.59
CA SER A 574 -21.18 18.98 23.84
C SER A 574 -20.83 20.20 23.00
N ASP A 575 -21.83 20.91 22.51
CA ASP A 575 -21.64 22.28 22.04
C ASP A 575 -21.24 23.15 23.25
N ILE A 576 -20.17 23.93 23.12
CA ILE A 576 -19.65 24.82 24.16
C ILE A 576 -19.48 26.21 23.57
N ASP A 577 -20.50 27.04 23.78
CA ASP A 577 -20.52 28.41 23.30
C ASP A 577 -19.98 29.37 24.38
N ILE A 578 -18.91 30.08 24.07
CA ILE A 578 -18.23 31.01 24.99
C ILE A 578 -18.48 32.43 24.51
N GLN A 579 -19.15 33.23 25.35
CA GLN A 579 -19.48 34.63 25.08
C GLN A 579 -18.83 35.55 26.11
N GLN A 580 -18.50 36.77 25.68
CA GLN A 580 -18.04 37.86 26.54
C GLN A 580 -19.02 39.03 26.40
N PRO A 581 -20.14 39.01 27.14
CA PRO A 581 -21.22 39.98 26.96
C PRO A 581 -20.82 41.41 27.38
N SER A 582 -19.83 41.55 28.25
CA SER A 582 -19.25 42.84 28.66
C SER A 582 -17.78 42.70 29.05
N GLU A 583 -17.06 43.82 29.12
CA GLU A 583 -15.69 43.83 29.64
C GLU A 583 -15.67 43.31 31.09
N GLY A 584 -14.79 42.34 31.36
CA GLY A 584 -14.69 41.72 32.68
C GLY A 584 -15.76 40.66 32.96
N SER A 585 -16.49 40.17 31.95
CA SER A 585 -17.39 39.01 32.10
C SER A 585 -17.14 37.92 31.06
N MET A 586 -17.49 36.70 31.42
CA MET A 586 -17.47 35.53 30.55
C MET A 586 -18.68 34.67 30.88
N GLU A 587 -19.47 34.32 29.87
CA GLU A 587 -20.60 33.40 30.00
C GLU A 587 -20.40 32.23 29.03
N VAL A 588 -20.72 31.03 29.49
CA VAL A 588 -20.56 29.80 28.71
C VAL A 588 -21.86 29.02 28.76
N SER A 589 -22.36 28.65 27.59
CA SER A 589 -23.55 27.83 27.42
C SER A 589 -23.16 26.46 26.90
N LEU A 590 -23.58 25.42 27.62
CA LEU A 590 -23.38 24.03 27.21
C LEU A 590 -24.69 23.45 26.71
N SER A 591 -24.67 22.90 25.50
CA SER A 591 -25.85 22.32 24.88
C SER A 591 -25.53 21.06 24.08
N TRP A 592 -26.56 20.29 23.77
CA TRP A 592 -26.47 19.18 22.84
C TRP A 592 -27.58 19.37 21.81
N HIS A 593 -27.22 19.67 20.55
CA HIS A 593 -28.18 19.99 19.49
C HIS A 593 -29.19 21.09 19.91
N GLY A 594 -28.69 22.15 20.56
CA GLY A 594 -29.48 23.28 21.04
C GLY A 594 -30.23 23.04 22.36
N ALA A 595 -30.27 21.82 22.90
CA ALA A 595 -30.81 21.55 24.22
C ALA A 595 -29.78 21.98 25.30
N LYS A 596 -29.97 23.19 25.84
CA LYS A 596 -29.09 23.75 26.88
C LYS A 596 -29.20 22.94 28.18
N TRP A 597 -28.07 22.40 28.63
CA TRP A 597 -28.00 21.55 29.83
C TRP A 597 -27.09 22.13 30.93
N ALA A 598 -26.28 23.16 30.64
CA ALA A 598 -25.61 23.93 31.68
C ALA A 598 -25.30 25.39 31.29
N SER A 599 -25.14 26.23 32.30
CA SER A 599 -24.60 27.59 32.23
C SER A 599 -23.39 27.72 33.14
N PHE A 600 -22.36 28.42 32.70
CA PHE A 600 -21.21 28.81 33.52
C PHE A 600 -20.94 30.31 33.35
N TRP A 601 -20.60 31.02 34.43
CA TRP A 601 -20.33 32.45 34.34
C TRP A 601 -19.23 32.92 35.30
N LEU A 602 -18.52 33.96 34.84
CA LEU A 602 -17.62 34.80 35.62
C LEU A 602 -18.02 36.26 35.39
N ARG A 603 -18.23 37.03 36.44
CA ARG A 603 -18.62 38.45 36.38
C ARG A 603 -17.73 39.28 37.30
N GLY A 604 -17.44 40.51 36.89
CA GLY A 604 -16.56 41.41 37.64
C GLY A 604 -15.12 40.90 37.72
N LEU A 605 -14.54 40.46 36.59
CA LEU A 605 -13.15 39.99 36.55
C LEU A 605 -12.17 41.13 36.78
N GLN A 606 -11.43 41.05 37.88
CA GLN A 606 -10.38 42.01 38.24
C GLN A 606 -9.00 41.35 38.14
N LYS A 607 -8.05 42.06 37.51
CA LYS A 607 -6.66 41.60 37.36
C LYS A 607 -5.97 41.53 38.73
N LYS A 608 -5.37 40.39 39.09
CA LYS A 608 -4.49 40.27 40.25
C LYS A 608 -3.02 40.30 39.84
N ASN A 609 -2.22 41.13 40.52
CA ASN A 609 -0.79 41.26 40.25
C ASN A 609 0.01 40.31 41.18
N PRO A 610 0.65 39.24 40.67
CA PRO A 610 1.28 38.22 41.52
C PRO A 610 2.49 38.72 42.34
N GLU A 611 3.10 39.84 41.97
CA GLU A 611 4.25 40.44 42.69
C GLU A 611 3.86 41.19 43.99
N ALA A 612 2.57 41.41 44.25
CA ALA A 612 2.08 42.18 45.40
C ALA A 612 1.72 41.33 46.64
N GLY A 613 1.91 40.02 46.62
CA GLY A 613 1.54 39.12 47.74
C GLY A 613 0.04 38.80 47.83
N ASP A 614 -0.77 39.29 46.89
CA ASP A 614 -2.22 39.04 46.81
C ASP A 614 -2.53 37.66 46.23
N SER A 615 -2.45 36.61 47.05
CA SER A 615 -3.03 35.31 46.70
C SER A 615 -4.56 35.48 46.47
N PRO A 616 -5.19 34.73 45.53
CA PRO A 616 -6.65 34.72 45.41
C PRO A 616 -7.30 34.42 46.78
N PRO A 617 -8.41 35.06 47.16
CA PRO A 617 -9.13 34.69 48.37
C PRO A 617 -9.66 33.26 48.18
N GLY A 618 -9.15 32.31 48.95
CA GLY A 618 -9.56 30.90 48.87
C GLY A 618 -8.77 30.05 49.86
N PRO A 619 -9.28 28.87 50.26
CA PRO A 619 -8.52 27.94 51.08
C PRO A 619 -7.20 27.54 50.37
N ALA A 620 -6.15 27.28 51.15
CA ALA A 620 -4.90 26.76 50.61
C ALA A 620 -5.19 25.49 49.79
N THR A 621 -4.85 25.50 48.51
CA THR A 621 -5.03 24.32 47.66
C THR A 621 -4.06 23.24 48.13
N PRO A 622 -4.52 22.00 48.41
CA PRO A 622 -3.62 20.89 48.73
C PRO A 622 -2.54 20.74 47.65
N GLN A 623 -1.32 20.42 48.06
CA GLN A 623 -0.25 20.13 47.11
C GLN A 623 -0.52 18.78 46.45
N GLU A 624 -1.18 18.81 45.30
CA GLU A 624 -1.55 17.63 44.52
C GLU A 624 -0.50 17.28 43.48
N ASP A 625 -0.11 16.00 43.41
CA ASP A 625 1.02 15.53 42.58
C ASP A 625 0.66 15.30 41.10
N GLY A 626 -0.64 15.25 40.75
CA GLY A 626 -1.07 14.94 39.38
C GLY A 626 -2.57 14.75 39.18
N ILE A 627 -2.95 14.22 38.03
CA ILE A 627 -4.34 13.94 37.62
C ILE A 627 -4.57 12.44 37.57
N PHE A 628 -5.65 11.97 38.17
CA PHE A 628 -6.19 10.64 37.93
C PHE A 628 -7.24 10.65 36.83
N ILE A 629 -7.18 9.62 35.99
CA ILE A 629 -8.09 9.37 34.87
C ILE A 629 -8.44 7.89 34.87
N HIS A 630 -9.73 7.57 34.72
CA HIS A 630 -10.18 6.19 34.58
C HIS A 630 -10.49 5.90 33.11
N LYS A 631 -9.71 5.02 32.47
CA LYS A 631 -9.90 4.65 31.07
C LYS A 631 -10.90 3.52 30.97
N TYR A 632 -11.93 3.70 30.15
CA TYR A 632 -12.95 2.68 29.88
C TYR A 632 -13.31 2.62 28.39
N VAL A 633 -13.13 1.45 27.78
CA VAL A 633 -13.51 1.14 26.39
C VAL A 633 -14.50 -0.02 26.41
N PRO A 634 -15.77 0.19 26.03
CA PRO A 634 -16.77 -0.87 25.97
C PRO A 634 -16.34 -2.00 25.03
N GLY A 635 -16.65 -3.26 25.38
CA GLY A 635 -16.31 -4.40 24.54
C GLY A 635 -17.21 -4.56 23.31
N ALA A 636 -16.62 -4.95 22.19
CA ALA A 636 -17.36 -5.21 20.95
C ALA A 636 -18.02 -6.62 20.89
N SER A 637 -17.73 -7.52 21.84
CA SER A 637 -18.01 -8.95 21.73
C SER A 637 -19.43 -9.39 22.12
N GLY A 638 -20.41 -8.48 22.15
CA GLY A 638 -21.81 -8.79 22.52
C GLY A 638 -22.03 -9.18 23.99
N LYS A 639 -20.99 -9.13 24.83
CA LYS A 639 -21.08 -9.24 26.29
C LYS A 639 -21.13 -7.84 26.87
N PHE A 640 -22.31 -7.40 27.29
CA PHE A 640 -22.58 -6.00 27.64
C PHE A 640 -21.78 -5.45 28.84
N ASP A 641 -21.16 -6.33 29.63
CA ASP A 641 -20.45 -6.03 30.88
C ASP A 641 -18.95 -6.30 30.83
N GLN A 642 -18.37 -6.58 29.66
CA GLN A 642 -16.93 -6.81 29.50
C GLN A 642 -16.30 -5.71 28.64
N PRO A 643 -15.45 -4.84 29.20
CA PRO A 643 -14.73 -3.83 28.43
C PRO A 643 -13.57 -4.44 27.64
N ASP A 644 -13.25 -3.84 26.49
CA ASP A 644 -12.01 -4.13 25.74
C ASP A 644 -10.78 -3.51 26.44
N ALA A 645 -10.99 -2.47 27.25
CA ALA A 645 -9.97 -1.89 28.13
C ALA A 645 -10.61 -1.17 29.33
N GLU A 646 -10.13 -1.47 30.55
CA GLU A 646 -10.49 -0.78 31.79
C GLU A 646 -9.25 -0.71 32.68
N TYR A 647 -8.79 0.51 33.02
CA TYR A 647 -7.68 0.71 33.96
C TYR A 647 -7.54 2.17 34.41
N ASP A 648 -6.90 2.38 35.57
CA ASP A 648 -6.59 3.70 36.10
C ASP A 648 -5.25 4.26 35.59
N MET A 649 -5.24 5.55 35.25
CA MET A 649 -4.10 6.31 34.76
C MET A 649 -3.77 7.47 35.70
N PHE A 650 -2.48 7.78 35.86
CA PHE A 650 -2.00 8.97 36.58
C PHE A 650 -1.08 9.81 35.70
N ILE A 651 -1.31 11.11 35.67
CA ILE A 651 -0.50 12.09 34.95
C ILE A 651 0.19 13.01 35.96
N PRO A 652 1.51 12.86 36.20
CA PRO A 652 2.22 13.63 37.21
C PRO A 652 2.41 15.10 36.80
N LYS A 653 2.49 15.99 37.80
CA LYS A 653 2.97 17.37 37.64
C LYS A 653 4.51 17.42 37.69
N PRO A 654 5.15 18.43 37.06
CA PRO A 654 4.53 19.43 36.18
C PRO A 654 4.06 18.76 34.88
N PHE A 655 2.89 19.16 34.39
CA PHE A 655 2.45 18.72 33.07
C PHE A 655 3.46 19.19 32.02
N GLY A 656 3.77 18.35 31.03
CA GLY A 656 4.70 18.71 29.97
C GLY A 656 4.24 19.98 29.26
N LYS A 657 5.17 20.70 28.64
CA LYS A 657 4.83 21.82 27.75
C LYS A 657 5.11 21.40 26.32
N ASN A 658 4.09 21.40 25.47
CA ASN A 658 4.30 21.37 24.02
C ASN A 658 4.68 22.78 23.59
N MET A 659 5.97 23.12 23.58
CA MET A 659 6.46 24.38 23.02
C MET A 659 7.53 24.09 21.97
N SER A 660 7.26 24.50 20.73
CA SER A 660 8.30 25.03 19.85
C SER A 660 8.77 26.36 20.47
N GLU A 661 10.03 26.47 20.85
CA GLU A 661 10.60 27.60 21.60
C GLU A 661 10.56 28.97 20.89
N ARG A 662 9.95 29.09 19.70
CA ARG A 662 10.26 30.21 18.79
C ARG A 662 9.54 31.53 19.02
N HIS A 663 8.48 31.62 19.82
CA HIS A 663 7.77 32.89 20.03
C HIS A 663 7.17 33.02 21.44
N GLN A 664 8.01 33.30 22.45
CA GLN A 664 7.51 33.90 23.69
C GLN A 664 7.31 35.41 23.44
N SER A 665 6.06 35.86 23.41
CA SER A 665 5.79 37.30 23.60
C SER A 665 6.05 37.63 25.07
N ASN A 666 6.73 38.76 25.31
CA ASN A 666 7.05 39.28 26.66
C ASN A 666 5.83 39.88 27.40
N ASP A 667 4.61 39.67 26.91
CA ASP A 667 3.41 40.16 27.58
C ASP A 667 3.09 39.28 28.79
N LYS A 668 3.21 39.85 29.99
CA LYS A 668 2.81 39.19 31.24
C LYS A 668 1.32 38.85 31.18
N LEU A 669 0.98 37.60 30.87
CA LEU A 669 -0.39 37.09 30.94
C LEU A 669 -0.88 37.18 32.40
N VAL A 670 -1.86 38.05 32.65
CA VAL A 670 -2.37 38.33 34.00
C VAL A 670 -3.58 37.45 34.33
N THR A 671 -3.58 36.84 35.51
CA THR A 671 -4.73 36.09 36.03
C THR A 671 -5.76 37.06 36.62
N SER A 672 -7.03 36.88 36.29
CA SER A 672 -8.14 37.65 36.85
C SER A 672 -8.99 36.80 37.78
N VAL A 673 -9.54 37.42 38.82
CA VAL A 673 -10.47 36.80 39.79
C VAL A 673 -11.84 37.47 39.63
N ALA A 674 -12.91 36.67 39.63
CA ALA A 674 -14.27 37.17 39.49
C ALA A 674 -14.86 37.57 40.84
N GLU A 675 -15.65 38.64 40.86
CA GLU A 675 -16.49 39.03 42.01
C GLU A 675 -17.65 38.04 42.21
N GLU A 676 -18.27 37.62 41.11
CA GLU A 676 -19.34 36.64 41.09
C GLU A 676 -19.03 35.54 40.08
N ALA A 677 -19.23 34.29 40.48
CA ALA A 677 -18.89 33.13 39.69
C ALA A 677 -19.88 31.99 39.98
N GLY A 678 -20.20 31.19 38.98
CA GLY A 678 -21.14 30.09 39.17
C GLY A 678 -21.26 29.13 38.00
N VAL A 679 -21.89 28.01 38.30
CA VAL A 679 -22.31 27.00 37.33
C VAL A 679 -23.70 26.52 37.71
N GLU A 680 -24.57 26.35 36.71
CA GLU A 680 -25.93 25.87 36.88
C GLU A 680 -26.18 24.75 35.88
N PHE A 681 -26.83 23.67 36.33
CA PHE A 681 -27.13 22.49 35.52
C PHE A 681 -28.64 22.35 35.34
N PHE A 682 -29.05 22.03 34.12
CA PHE A 682 -30.43 21.75 33.74
C PHE A 682 -30.52 20.26 33.38
N PRO A 683 -30.87 19.37 34.32
CA PRO A 683 -30.96 17.94 34.05
C PRO A 683 -32.19 17.65 33.19
N LEU A 684 -31.97 17.64 31.87
CA LEU A 684 -32.99 17.39 30.88
C LEU A 684 -33.22 15.88 30.73
N GLY A 685 -34.48 15.44 30.67
CA GLY A 685 -34.81 14.02 30.48
C GLY A 685 -34.34 13.45 29.14
N TRP A 686 -34.39 12.11 29.01
CA TRP A 686 -33.92 11.36 27.84
C TRP A 686 -34.43 11.85 26.48
N SER A 687 -35.61 12.48 26.42
CA SER A 687 -36.16 13.01 25.16
C SER A 687 -35.42 14.24 24.64
N LYS A 688 -34.82 15.05 25.51
CA LYS A 688 -34.08 16.27 25.15
C LYS A 688 -32.56 16.11 25.23
N LEU A 689 -32.09 15.15 26.02
CA LEU A 689 -30.67 14.89 26.23
C LEU A 689 -30.34 13.38 26.25
N PRO A 690 -30.63 12.64 25.16
CA PRO A 690 -30.57 11.18 25.13
C PRO A 690 -29.19 10.59 25.41
N THR A 691 -28.11 11.30 25.09
CA THR A 691 -26.74 10.79 25.26
C THR A 691 -26.08 11.23 26.58
N LEU A 692 -26.57 12.31 27.20
CA LEU A 692 -25.93 12.91 28.38
C LEU A 692 -26.82 12.99 29.62
N ASN A 693 -28.14 12.70 29.54
CA ASN A 693 -29.09 12.85 30.66
C ASN A 693 -28.60 12.18 31.95
N HIS A 694 -28.15 10.93 31.86
CA HIS A 694 -27.69 10.17 33.02
C HIS A 694 -26.43 10.77 33.66
N ILE A 695 -25.59 11.49 32.90
CA ILE A 695 -24.40 12.18 33.44
C ILE A 695 -24.80 13.53 34.01
N VAL A 696 -25.52 14.37 33.26
CA VAL A 696 -25.93 15.70 33.71
C VAL A 696 -26.83 15.63 34.94
N SER A 697 -27.75 14.67 35.00
CA SER A 697 -28.58 14.42 36.19
C SER A 697 -27.74 14.15 37.43
N ARG A 698 -26.65 13.37 37.29
CA ARG A 698 -25.76 13.04 38.41
C ARG A 698 -24.89 14.22 38.84
N ILE A 699 -24.42 15.04 37.90
CA ILE A 699 -23.65 16.25 38.21
C ILE A 699 -24.54 17.31 38.90
N ALA A 700 -25.80 17.44 38.47
CA ALA A 700 -26.76 18.39 39.03
C ALA A 700 -27.14 18.10 40.50
N GLU A 701 -26.87 16.90 41.01
CA GLU A 701 -27.10 16.54 42.42
C GLU A 701 -26.14 17.25 43.40
N LEU A 702 -25.04 17.84 42.91
CA LEU A 702 -24.00 18.43 43.76
C LEU A 702 -24.49 19.73 44.45
N PRO A 703 -24.68 19.74 45.78
CA PRO A 703 -25.04 20.97 46.48
C PRO A 703 -23.84 21.91 46.56
N ASN A 704 -24.05 23.21 46.36
CA ASN A 704 -23.02 24.21 46.60
C ASN A 704 -23.10 24.71 48.06
N PHE A 705 -22.07 24.43 48.85
CA PHE A 705 -21.96 24.87 50.25
C PHE A 705 -21.30 26.25 50.41
N GLY A 706 -21.03 26.97 49.33
CA GLY A 706 -20.44 28.31 49.32
C GLY A 706 -18.92 28.32 49.12
N ASN A 707 -18.29 29.48 49.36
CA ASN A 707 -16.90 29.80 49.01
C ASN A 707 -16.60 29.61 47.51
N THR A 708 -17.54 30.00 46.67
CA THR A 708 -17.34 29.96 45.22
C THR A 708 -16.27 30.96 44.80
N VAL A 709 -15.22 30.47 44.16
CA VAL A 709 -14.13 31.29 43.62
C VAL A 709 -14.10 31.11 42.10
N GLY A 710 -14.15 32.22 41.39
CA GLY A 710 -14.00 32.28 39.93
C GLY A 710 -12.66 32.85 39.52
N SER A 711 -12.00 32.24 38.52
CA SER A 711 -10.76 32.79 37.95
C SER A 711 -10.68 32.60 36.45
N LEU A 712 -9.98 33.51 35.77
CA LEU A 712 -9.67 33.47 34.35
C LEU A 712 -8.16 33.61 34.16
N LYS A 713 -7.54 32.66 33.48
CA LYS A 713 -6.10 32.61 33.25
C LYS A 713 -5.80 32.34 31.78
N PRO A 714 -5.25 33.32 31.04
CA PRO A 714 -4.66 33.06 29.73
C PRO A 714 -3.27 32.44 29.91
N GLU A 715 -2.95 31.44 29.08
CA GLU A 715 -1.68 30.73 29.02
C GLU A 715 -1.21 30.63 27.56
N ALA A 716 0.09 30.76 27.34
CA ALA A 716 0.72 30.48 26.05
C ALA A 716 1.11 28.99 25.98
N GLY A 717 0.84 28.35 24.84
CA GLY A 717 1.11 26.94 24.61
C GLY A 717 0.08 26.00 25.22
N MET A 718 -0.02 24.79 24.69
CA MET A 718 -0.80 23.71 25.28
C MET A 718 0.02 22.89 26.28
N ARG A 719 -0.65 22.41 27.32
CA ARG A 719 -0.10 21.38 28.19
C ARG A 719 -0.04 20.04 27.47
N ASP A 720 1.06 19.35 27.65
CA ASP A 720 1.24 17.98 27.22
C ASP A 720 0.89 17.02 28.37
N PHE A 721 0.00 16.09 28.04
CA PHE A 721 -0.53 15.07 28.95
C PHE A 721 -0.03 13.66 28.57
N SER A 722 0.92 13.56 27.62
CA SER A 722 1.46 12.29 27.12
C SER A 722 2.25 11.49 28.18
N GLY A 723 2.76 12.14 29.23
CA GLY A 723 3.54 11.52 30.30
C GLY A 723 2.75 10.68 31.31
N GLY A 724 1.48 10.37 31.03
CA GLY A 724 0.65 9.53 31.89
C GLY A 724 1.05 8.05 31.87
N TYR A 725 0.86 7.36 32.99
CA TYR A 725 1.14 5.93 33.13
C TYR A 725 0.01 5.20 33.87
N ARG A 726 -0.10 3.88 33.70
CA ARG A 726 -1.06 3.04 34.42
C ARG A 726 -0.68 2.92 35.89
N VAL A 727 -1.64 3.13 36.78
CA VAL A 727 -1.37 3.17 38.22
C VAL A 727 -1.34 1.78 38.85
N GLU A 728 -2.14 0.86 38.29
CA GLU A 728 -2.27 -0.55 38.67
C GLU A 728 -0.95 -1.32 38.65
#